data_AF-A0A9P5SDE0-F1
#
_entry.id   AF-A0A9P5SDE0-F1
#
_cell.length_a   1.000
_cell.length_b   1.000
_cell.length_c   1.000
_cell.angle_alpha   90.00
_cell.angle_beta   90.00
_cell.angle_gamma   90.00
#
_symmetry.space_group_name_H-M   'P 1'
#
loop_
_entity.id
_entity.type
_entity.pdbx_description
1 polymer ?
#
loop_
_entity_poly.entity_id
_entity_poly.type
_entity_poly.pdbx_seq_one_letter_code
_entity_poly.pdbx_strand_id
1 'polypeptide(L)'
;MASYGGNANNSYGGNSYGANNGSYGRTGSYGNSSSNGGNSPSSYGQQRPSNSGGNNNGYPSQRPGQYGQQQSYGGQQQNYGGQQYGGQQYGQQQYGQQQYGQQYGQYGRYGDQNAPVPGQETEEDVNRVQQQIRDTRQESVQSTRNALRVLQEADVSAGRTIQQLGEQSEQLGRIERSLDSAQIHADNAQEKAGELKTVNRSMFAIHVKNPFTSTKKKELALEEAKRKAAEELAQREVIRKEEYESKQRVNNAMGQGPYGRAPNNNYNYSNNGRGGPGERSAYAFENNAEDDAAENEIDQNLDMMGDLLGSLKNRATAMNTEVNRQNERMTGITSKTDNLHGSVTHNTNLLQKIAKRGSRSDTPGTTLKSRSHAAFPEDKSSKGSSKQHWKGFSSSEKNRALFKTEYDDIMEEPPYFYLITTYLSYIILSFFGHVRDFYGFRWNKKAFAHLMPSNGYAALTSDWDSFWTRNLKMRIEDCFSVPTTLVPGRTINMLERVTKDYCRTFQFTGRLKEAVNLSSYNYLGFAQSTGPCADAVEEIVHTYGLSSCGTRLEAGSLDLHSKTEELVAEFMGKESALLVSMGYATNSTTIAGLASKGSLIISDELNHNSLVFGSRLSGAFIRVFKHNDVKDLESVLRDAISQGQPRTHRPWKNILLIVEGLYSMEGSIVKLPEIVALKKKYKFNLYVDEAHSVGAIGPRGRGVCDYYGIDPKEVDILMGTFTKSFGAAGGYICASKEIIDHLRLVNHSSVYGESMSPIVLQQIYTSMWSIMGRDGTGAGQERLSRLAWNARYLGSNLRKMGFIIYGDRDSPVIPLLLFNPAKIPAFSRECRKRDLAVVVVGFPATSIVASRARFCVSASHTKEDLDFVLSVVSEVGDILGLKMSSRRALEMGMDA
;
A
#
# COMPACT_ATOMS: atom_id res chain seq x y z
N MET A 1 52.40 -13.96 30.01
CA MET A 1 53.03 -15.06 29.24
C MET A 1 52.21 -15.19 27.96
N ALA A 2 52.74 -14.82 26.79
CA ALA A 2 53.57 -15.65 25.89
C ALA A 2 52.72 -16.69 25.13
N SER A 3 52.88 -16.99 23.83
CA SER A 3 53.74 -16.46 22.73
C SER A 3 53.13 -16.98 21.40
N TYR A 4 53.21 -16.40 20.18
CA TYR A 4 53.78 -15.19 19.57
C TYR A 4 52.87 -14.88 18.32
N GLY A 5 53.04 -13.92 17.39
CA GLY A 5 54.08 -12.91 17.14
C GLY A 5 54.58 -12.96 15.68
N GLY A 6 53.98 -12.19 14.76
CA GLY A 6 54.35 -12.12 13.33
C GLY A 6 53.91 -10.81 12.68
N ASN A 7 54.83 -10.08 12.03
CA ASN A 7 54.68 -8.64 11.71
C ASN A 7 55.07 -8.35 10.26
N ALA A 8 54.38 -7.41 9.59
CA ALA A 8 54.73 -6.93 8.25
C ALA A 8 54.21 -5.50 7.99
N ASN A 9 55.07 -4.51 8.19
CA ASN A 9 54.83 -3.13 7.72
C ASN A 9 55.11 -3.04 6.22
N ASN A 10 54.37 -2.17 5.53
CA ASN A 10 55.04 -1.16 4.69
C ASN A 10 54.19 0.11 4.55
N SER A 11 54.85 1.26 4.61
CA SER A 11 54.24 2.59 4.55
C SER A 11 54.74 3.37 3.32
N TYR A 12 54.04 4.47 3.02
CA TYR A 12 54.47 5.75 2.41
C TYR A 12 53.48 6.28 1.36
N GLY A 13 53.41 7.61 1.23
CA GLY A 13 52.68 8.29 0.13
C GLY A 13 51.57 9.26 0.54
N GLY A 14 51.77 10.10 1.55
CA GLY A 14 50.92 11.27 1.76
C GLY A 14 51.38 12.47 0.93
N ASN A 15 50.48 13.37 0.55
CA ASN A 15 50.85 14.76 0.23
C ASN A 15 49.70 15.73 0.54
N SER A 16 50.01 16.99 0.85
CA SER A 16 49.04 17.97 1.37
C SER A 16 49.28 19.38 0.82
N TYR A 17 48.21 20.00 0.34
CA TYR A 17 48.06 21.45 0.15
C TYR A 17 46.58 21.78 0.49
N GLY A 18 46.22 22.88 1.18
CA GLY A 18 46.97 24.12 1.40
C GLY A 18 46.30 25.26 0.62
N ALA A 19 45.09 25.73 0.96
CA ALA A 19 44.66 26.51 2.13
C ALA A 19 44.82 28.04 1.98
N ASN A 20 43.69 28.77 1.98
CA ASN A 20 43.48 30.17 2.38
C ASN A 20 41.96 30.46 2.36
N ASN A 21 41.30 30.91 3.44
CA ASN A 21 41.21 32.29 3.98
C ASN A 21 40.38 33.24 3.09
N GLY A 22 39.40 34.00 3.59
CA GLY A 22 38.82 34.18 4.94
C GLY A 22 37.53 35.05 4.84
N SER A 23 36.99 35.79 5.82
CA SER A 23 37.17 35.93 7.29
C SER A 23 36.01 36.82 7.85
N TYR A 24 36.03 37.16 9.15
CA TYR A 24 35.13 38.08 9.90
C TYR A 24 33.68 37.59 10.13
N GLY A 25 33.06 37.69 11.31
CA GLY A 25 33.50 38.04 12.69
C GLY A 25 32.27 38.37 13.57
N ARG A 26 32.28 38.55 14.90
CA ARG A 26 33.08 38.14 16.07
C ARG A 26 32.63 38.99 17.28
N THR A 27 31.85 38.43 18.21
CA THR A 27 31.59 38.85 19.63
C THR A 27 30.87 37.67 20.31
N GLY A 28 30.90 37.37 21.62
CA GLY A 28 31.37 38.05 22.85
C GLY A 28 30.18 38.24 23.83
N SER A 29 30.19 37.91 25.13
CA SER A 29 31.22 37.43 26.09
C SER A 29 30.56 36.89 27.40
N TYR A 30 31.36 36.45 28.40
CA TYR A 30 31.03 36.06 29.82
C TYR A 30 30.30 34.71 30.03
N GLY A 31 30.52 33.89 31.08
CA GLY A 31 31.54 33.82 32.16
C GLY A 31 30.94 33.61 33.57
N ASN A 32 31.51 32.95 34.59
CA ASN A 32 32.59 31.96 34.80
C ASN A 32 32.88 31.85 36.34
N SER A 33 32.74 30.69 36.97
CA SER A 33 33.31 30.31 38.30
C SER A 33 33.03 28.81 38.57
N SER A 34 34.01 27.90 38.76
CA SER A 34 34.89 27.63 39.93
C SER A 34 34.11 27.36 41.23
N SER A 35 34.24 26.22 41.94
CA SER A 35 35.43 25.40 42.30
C SER A 35 34.98 23.98 42.77
N ASN A 36 35.78 23.02 43.29
CA ASN A 36 37.14 22.47 43.06
C ASN A 36 37.36 21.29 44.05
N GLY A 37 37.99 20.16 43.66
CA GLY A 37 38.70 19.26 44.59
C GLY A 37 38.35 17.75 44.67
N GLY A 38 39.31 16.90 44.28
CA GLY A 38 39.91 15.93 45.23
C GLY A 38 39.63 14.41 45.16
N ASN A 39 40.66 13.66 44.73
CA ASN A 39 41.10 12.33 45.21
C ASN A 39 40.37 11.01 44.82
N SER A 40 41.08 9.90 45.10
CA SER A 40 40.94 8.52 44.61
C SER A 40 41.31 7.52 45.75
N PRO A 41 41.59 6.21 45.51
CA PRO A 41 40.79 5.10 44.98
C PRO A 41 40.75 3.87 45.96
N SER A 42 40.44 2.66 45.46
CA SER A 42 40.67 1.32 46.09
C SER A 42 39.68 0.90 47.22
N SER A 43 39.55 -0.36 47.67
CA SER A 43 39.68 -1.73 47.07
C SER A 43 39.19 -2.79 48.09
N TYR A 44 38.97 -4.05 47.66
CA TYR A 44 38.58 -5.24 48.47
C TYR A 44 37.17 -5.21 49.11
N GLY A 45 36.57 -6.34 49.51
CA GLY A 45 37.08 -7.72 49.53
C GLY A 45 35.97 -8.80 49.67
N GLN A 46 36.39 -10.06 49.84
CA GLN A 46 35.51 -11.24 49.94
C GLN A 46 34.89 -11.43 51.34
N GLN A 47 33.74 -12.12 51.44
CA GLN A 47 33.58 -13.21 52.41
C GLN A 47 32.39 -14.16 52.11
N ARG A 48 32.43 -15.32 52.78
CA ARG A 48 31.51 -16.49 52.81
C ARG A 48 31.51 -16.98 54.28
N PRO A 49 30.69 -17.96 54.70
CA PRO A 49 29.34 -18.37 54.28
C PRO A 49 28.38 -18.51 55.49
N SER A 50 27.13 -18.97 55.28
CA SER A 50 26.36 -19.71 56.29
C SER A 50 25.37 -20.68 55.63
N ASN A 51 24.79 -21.60 56.41
CA ASN A 51 24.06 -22.78 55.91
C ASN A 51 22.98 -23.23 56.90
N SER A 52 21.75 -23.45 56.44
CA SER A 52 20.69 -24.16 57.17
C SER A 52 19.66 -24.73 56.17
N GLY A 53 19.13 -25.92 56.45
CA GLY A 53 18.16 -26.60 55.60
C GLY A 53 16.96 -27.13 56.38
N GLY A 54 15.94 -27.63 55.68
CA GLY A 54 14.76 -28.24 56.28
C GLY A 54 13.89 -28.99 55.26
N ASN A 55 13.66 -30.28 55.50
CA ASN A 55 12.74 -31.12 54.71
C ASN A 55 11.30 -31.00 55.22
N ASN A 56 10.29 -31.11 54.34
CA ASN A 56 9.41 -32.30 54.32
C ASN A 56 8.27 -32.26 53.26
N ASN A 57 8.09 -33.41 52.60
CA ASN A 57 6.86 -34.15 52.23
C ASN A 57 5.52 -33.41 51.94
N GLY A 58 4.84 -33.77 50.84
CA GLY A 58 3.42 -33.40 50.65
C GLY A 58 2.71 -33.72 49.31
N TYR A 59 2.73 -34.97 48.82
CA TYR A 59 1.73 -35.47 47.85
C TYR A 59 0.46 -35.96 48.62
N PRO A 60 -0.78 -36.00 48.06
CA PRO A 60 -1.08 -36.50 46.71
C PRO A 60 -2.23 -35.80 45.92
N SER A 61 -2.60 -36.41 44.80
CA SER A 61 -3.61 -36.00 43.80
C SER A 61 -5.08 -36.09 44.23
N GLN A 62 -5.96 -35.31 43.58
CA GLN A 62 -7.37 -35.71 43.37
C GLN A 62 -8.02 -35.09 42.10
N ARG A 63 -8.88 -35.90 41.47
CA ARG A 63 -9.96 -35.61 40.50
C ARG A 63 -11.20 -36.38 41.01
N PRO A 64 -12.44 -36.18 40.52
CA PRO A 64 -12.97 -35.18 39.59
C PRO A 64 -14.17 -34.39 40.20
N GLY A 65 -14.86 -33.56 39.41
CA GLY A 65 -16.21 -33.08 39.78
C GLY A 65 -16.86 -32.13 38.76
N GLN A 66 -18.01 -32.51 38.21
CA GLN A 66 -18.96 -31.57 37.62
C GLN A 66 -20.01 -31.21 38.67
N TYR A 67 -20.27 -29.92 38.87
CA TYR A 67 -21.61 -29.38 39.16
C TYR A 67 -21.60 -27.89 38.81
N GLY A 68 -22.72 -27.39 38.28
CA GLY A 68 -22.89 -25.97 37.99
C GLY A 68 -24.14 -25.44 38.68
N GLN A 69 -24.09 -24.17 39.10
CA GLN A 69 -25.28 -23.35 39.26
C GLN A 69 -24.94 -21.87 39.04
N GLN A 70 -25.96 -21.10 38.69
CA GLN A 70 -25.85 -19.68 38.37
C GLN A 70 -25.89 -18.83 39.64
N GLN A 71 -25.15 -17.73 39.67
CA GLN A 71 -25.66 -16.49 40.24
C GLN A 71 -25.43 -15.33 39.27
N SER A 72 -26.34 -14.36 39.32
CA SER A 72 -26.49 -13.29 38.34
C SER A 72 -25.92 -11.98 38.88
N TYR A 73 -25.14 -11.29 38.05
CA TYR A 73 -25.00 -9.83 38.14
C TYR A 73 -25.44 -9.20 36.82
N GLY A 74 -26.34 -8.21 36.92
CA GLY A 74 -26.64 -7.32 35.80
C GLY A 74 -25.47 -6.35 35.55
N GLY A 75 -25.40 -5.68 34.41
CA GLY A 75 -26.44 -5.56 33.38
C GLY A 75 -26.79 -4.10 33.12
N GLN A 76 -25.83 -3.33 32.59
CA GLN A 76 -26.10 -2.01 32.04
C GLN A 76 -25.97 -2.06 30.51
N GLN A 77 -27.06 -1.68 29.83
CA GLN A 77 -27.10 -1.49 28.39
C GLN A 77 -26.55 -0.09 28.06
N GLN A 78 -25.66 0.03 27.07
CA GLN A 78 -25.41 1.31 26.42
C GLN A 78 -25.91 1.24 24.96
N ASN A 79 -27.02 1.93 24.73
CA ASN A 79 -27.63 2.07 23.40
C ASN A 79 -26.83 3.07 22.56
N TYR A 80 -26.12 2.59 21.53
CA TYR A 80 -25.66 3.45 20.43
C TYR A 80 -26.80 3.70 19.43
N GLY A 81 -27.82 4.43 19.89
CA GLY A 81 -28.88 4.97 19.05
C GLY A 81 -28.42 6.23 18.34
N GLY A 82 -28.05 6.13 17.05
CA GLY A 82 -27.66 7.29 16.26
C GLY A 82 -28.81 8.27 16.04
N GLN A 83 -28.82 9.39 16.77
CA GLN A 83 -29.81 10.45 16.61
C GLN A 83 -29.51 11.34 15.38
N GLN A 84 -30.59 11.92 14.85
CA GLN A 84 -30.58 12.65 13.59
C GLN A 84 -30.32 14.14 13.83
N TYR A 85 -29.28 14.70 13.18
CA TYR A 85 -29.15 16.15 13.08
C TYR A 85 -30.09 16.70 12.00
N GLY A 86 -31.30 17.05 12.42
CA GLY A 86 -32.15 18.00 11.71
C GLY A 86 -31.72 19.43 12.05
N GLY A 87 -31.72 20.33 11.06
CA GLY A 87 -31.37 21.74 11.27
C GLY A 87 -32.55 22.69 11.05
N GLN A 88 -32.68 23.67 11.94
CA GLN A 88 -33.45 24.92 11.81
C GLN A 88 -32.70 25.96 12.66
N GLN A 89 -32.21 27.06 12.08
CA GLN A 89 -32.89 28.35 11.88
C GLN A 89 -33.08 29.17 13.17
N TYR A 90 -32.78 30.47 13.05
CA TYR A 90 -32.79 31.44 14.15
C TYR A 90 -34.20 31.73 14.68
N GLY A 91 -34.31 31.89 16.00
CA GLY A 91 -35.45 32.44 16.71
C GLY A 91 -34.98 33.19 17.96
N GLN A 92 -35.67 34.26 18.36
CA GLN A 92 -35.24 35.12 19.47
C GLN A 92 -35.80 34.68 20.84
N GLN A 93 -35.06 35.02 21.89
CA GLN A 93 -35.49 35.42 23.25
C GLN A 93 -36.84 34.92 23.80
N GLN A 94 -36.80 34.32 24.99
CA GLN A 94 -37.27 35.00 26.22
C GLN A 94 -36.77 34.32 27.50
N TYR A 95 -36.71 35.07 28.60
CA TYR A 95 -36.34 34.58 29.93
C TYR A 95 -37.55 33.96 30.65
N GLY A 96 -37.31 32.91 31.44
CA GLY A 96 -38.30 32.35 32.36
C GLY A 96 -37.63 31.60 33.52
N GLN A 97 -37.94 31.97 34.76
CA GLN A 97 -37.55 31.22 35.95
C GLN A 97 -38.51 30.03 36.15
N GLN A 98 -38.06 28.95 36.83
CA GLN A 98 -38.61 28.56 38.14
C GLN A 98 -37.96 27.30 38.76
N GLN A 99 -37.65 27.43 40.05
CA GLN A 99 -37.85 26.46 41.15
C GLN A 99 -37.20 25.06 41.10
N TYR A 100 -36.22 24.86 42.00
CA TYR A 100 -35.86 23.56 42.54
C TYR A 100 -36.86 23.12 43.63
N GLY A 101 -37.41 21.90 43.50
CA GLY A 101 -38.18 21.25 44.56
C GLY A 101 -37.30 20.37 45.45
N GLN A 102 -37.46 20.45 46.77
CA GLN A 102 -36.75 19.62 47.75
C GLN A 102 -37.52 18.34 48.10
N GLN A 103 -36.80 17.29 48.50
CA GLN A 103 -37.35 16.27 49.43
C GLN A 103 -36.24 15.76 50.36
N TYR A 104 -36.60 15.30 51.57
CA TYR A 104 -35.75 15.36 52.78
C TYR A 104 -35.55 14.01 53.50
N GLY A 105 -34.40 13.87 54.19
CA GLY A 105 -34.11 12.90 55.26
C GLY A 105 -33.33 11.64 54.83
N GLN A 106 -32.63 10.88 55.70
CA GLN A 106 -32.23 11.01 57.14
C GLN A 106 -31.34 9.76 57.44
N TYR A 107 -30.31 9.66 58.30
CA TYR A 107 -29.53 10.46 59.28
C TYR A 107 -28.03 10.03 59.14
N GLY A 108 -26.99 10.55 59.82
CA GLY A 108 -26.83 11.71 60.72
C GLY A 108 -25.53 11.62 61.58
N ARG A 109 -25.05 12.77 62.09
CA ARG A 109 -23.98 13.01 63.12
C ARG A 109 -22.61 12.32 62.97
N TYR A 110 -21.58 13.10 62.60
CA TYR A 110 -20.56 13.75 63.46
C TYR A 110 -19.90 14.87 62.58
N GLY A 111 -19.35 15.99 63.06
CA GLY A 111 -19.41 16.54 64.42
C GLY A 111 -18.16 17.27 64.91
N ASP A 112 -17.68 18.36 64.27
CA ASP A 112 -17.54 19.69 64.95
C ASP A 112 -17.23 20.89 64.00
N GLN A 113 -17.22 22.09 64.58
CA GLN A 113 -17.06 23.45 64.04
C GLN A 113 -15.96 23.70 62.97
N ASN A 114 -16.37 24.18 61.79
CA ASN A 114 -16.00 25.51 61.25
C ASN A 114 -16.70 25.76 59.90
N ALA A 115 -17.54 26.79 59.82
CA ALA A 115 -18.22 27.22 58.58
C ALA A 115 -18.04 28.73 58.37
N PRO A 116 -17.46 29.20 57.25
CA PRO A 116 -17.25 30.62 57.00
C PRO A 116 -18.57 31.40 56.84
N VAL A 117 -18.54 32.68 57.23
CA VAL A 117 -19.65 33.63 57.06
C VAL A 117 -19.63 34.19 55.63
N PRO A 118 -20.77 34.24 54.91
CA PRO A 118 -20.82 34.86 53.58
C PRO A 118 -20.75 36.40 53.71
N GLY A 119 -19.77 37.03 53.07
CA GLY A 119 -19.65 38.50 53.07
C GLY A 119 -18.24 39.09 52.87
N GLN A 120 -17.21 38.27 52.67
CA GLN A 120 -15.86 38.72 52.32
C GLN A 120 -15.32 37.86 51.17
N GLU A 121 -15.35 38.40 49.94
CA GLU A 121 -14.39 37.99 48.91
C GLU A 121 -13.02 38.51 49.37
N THR A 122 -12.00 37.66 49.39
CA THR A 122 -10.69 38.09 49.88
C THR A 122 -9.94 38.87 48.81
N GLU A 123 -9.00 39.71 49.24
CA GLU A 123 -8.09 40.39 48.33
C GLU A 123 -7.26 39.38 47.50
N GLU A 124 -7.02 38.18 48.02
CA GLU A 124 -6.41 37.05 47.28
C GLU A 124 -7.34 36.50 46.17
N ASP A 125 -8.65 36.38 46.41
CA ASP A 125 -9.61 35.92 45.39
C ASP A 125 -9.69 36.89 44.21
N VAL A 126 -9.76 38.20 44.48
CA VAL A 126 -9.78 39.25 43.45
C VAL A 126 -8.48 39.23 42.64
N ASN A 127 -7.33 39.20 43.31
CA ASN A 127 -6.02 39.10 42.64
C ASN A 127 -5.89 37.82 41.80
N ARG A 128 -6.45 36.70 42.26
CA ARG A 128 -6.44 35.43 41.53
C ARG A 128 -7.29 35.48 40.26
N VAL A 129 -8.47 36.11 40.30
CA VAL A 129 -9.31 36.33 39.10
C VAL A 129 -8.63 37.29 38.12
N GLN A 130 -8.03 38.38 38.61
CA GLN A 130 -7.23 39.29 37.77
C GLN A 130 -6.06 38.57 37.08
N GLN A 131 -5.35 37.69 37.78
CA GLN A 131 -4.28 36.91 37.18
C GLN A 131 -4.79 35.98 36.08
N GLN A 132 -5.90 35.25 36.32
CA GLN A 132 -6.52 34.39 35.30
C GLN A 132 -6.96 35.18 34.05
N ILE A 133 -7.43 36.41 34.20
CA ILE A 133 -7.77 37.30 33.07
C ILE A 133 -6.51 37.67 32.27
N ARG A 134 -5.40 38.03 32.94
CA ARG A 134 -4.12 38.34 32.27
C ARG A 134 -3.54 37.12 31.55
N ASP A 135 -3.55 35.96 32.18
CA ASP A 135 -3.09 34.69 31.59
C ASP A 135 -3.92 34.38 30.32
N THR A 136 -5.25 34.48 30.40
CA THR A 136 -6.17 34.26 29.27
C THR A 136 -5.97 35.27 28.13
N ARG A 137 -5.67 36.55 28.44
CA ARG A 137 -5.28 37.56 27.43
C ARG A 137 -3.98 37.17 26.74
N GLN A 138 -2.95 36.75 27.46
CA GLN A 138 -1.66 36.34 26.88
C GLN A 138 -1.79 35.07 26.01
N GLU A 139 -2.58 34.09 26.43
CA GLU A 139 -2.93 32.93 25.60
C GLU A 139 -3.66 33.35 24.31
N SER A 140 -4.55 34.34 24.39
CA SER A 140 -5.29 34.88 23.22
C SER A 140 -4.38 35.62 22.24
N VAL A 141 -3.45 36.44 22.73
CA VAL A 141 -2.40 37.07 21.90
C VAL A 141 -1.55 35.99 21.22
N GLN A 142 -1.06 35.00 21.97
CA GLN A 142 -0.21 33.95 21.38
C GLN A 142 -0.98 33.03 20.40
N SER A 143 -2.27 32.82 20.63
CA SER A 143 -3.18 32.12 19.72
C SER A 143 -3.34 32.86 18.39
N THR A 144 -3.60 34.18 18.42
CA THR A 144 -3.72 34.98 17.18
C THR A 144 -2.39 35.05 16.41
N ARG A 145 -1.25 35.23 17.10
CA ARG A 145 0.10 35.11 16.48
C ARG A 145 0.31 33.76 15.80
N ASN A 146 -0.05 32.66 16.47
CA ASN A 146 0.08 31.31 15.93
C ASN A 146 -0.82 31.11 14.69
N ALA A 147 -2.05 31.59 14.71
CA ALA A 147 -2.98 31.52 13.59
C ALA A 147 -2.53 32.37 12.39
N LEU A 148 -2.00 33.58 12.65
CA LEU A 148 -1.43 34.45 11.63
C LEU A 148 -0.23 33.79 10.92
N ARG A 149 0.69 33.18 11.68
CA ARG A 149 1.82 32.41 11.11
C ARG A 149 1.34 31.28 10.20
N VAL A 150 0.34 30.51 10.62
CA VAL A 150 -0.22 29.41 9.82
C VAL A 150 -0.86 29.93 8.52
N LEU A 151 -1.53 31.09 8.55
CA LEU A 151 -2.09 31.70 7.34
C LEU A 151 -1.02 32.26 6.39
N GLN A 152 0.09 32.79 6.91
CA GLN A 152 1.25 33.20 6.10
C GLN A 152 1.93 31.99 5.42
N GLU A 153 2.15 30.90 6.16
CA GLU A 153 2.66 29.63 5.62
C GLU A 153 1.72 29.04 4.54
N ALA A 154 0.40 29.12 4.77
CA ALA A 154 -0.61 28.71 3.80
C ALA A 154 -0.61 29.56 2.52
N ASP A 155 -0.49 30.88 2.62
CA ASP A 155 -0.45 31.77 1.44
C ASP A 155 0.78 31.49 0.58
N VAL A 156 1.97 31.35 1.19
CA VAL A 156 3.21 30.97 0.49
C VAL A 156 3.07 29.62 -0.20
N SER A 157 2.41 28.64 0.44
CA SER A 157 2.12 27.33 -0.15
C SER A 157 1.14 27.42 -1.34
N ALA A 158 0.07 28.21 -1.23
CA ALA A 158 -0.89 28.45 -2.30
C ALA A 158 -0.27 29.16 -3.51
N GLY A 159 0.64 30.12 -3.29
CA GLY A 159 1.39 30.80 -4.36
C GLY A 159 2.26 29.82 -5.16
N ARG A 160 3.03 28.97 -4.47
CA ARG A 160 3.83 27.90 -5.11
C ARG A 160 2.97 26.92 -5.90
N THR A 161 1.77 26.61 -5.39
CA THR A 161 0.83 25.69 -6.04
C THR A 161 0.27 26.29 -7.34
N ILE A 162 -0.09 27.58 -7.35
CA ILE A 162 -0.53 28.30 -8.55
C ILE A 162 0.57 28.36 -9.62
N GLN A 163 1.82 28.61 -9.23
CA GLN A 163 2.94 28.59 -10.17
C GLN A 163 3.09 27.20 -10.83
N GLN A 164 3.03 26.13 -10.04
CA GLN A 164 3.12 24.75 -10.57
C GLN A 164 1.96 24.41 -11.52
N LEU A 165 0.73 24.86 -11.23
CA LEU A 165 -0.41 24.70 -12.14
C LEU A 165 -0.17 25.45 -13.48
N GLY A 166 0.42 26.65 -13.45
CA GLY A 166 0.80 27.38 -14.67
C GLY A 166 1.86 26.64 -15.50
N GLU A 167 2.89 26.11 -14.86
CA GLU A 167 3.93 25.30 -15.51
C GLU A 167 3.37 23.99 -16.11
N GLN A 168 2.41 23.35 -15.42
CA GLN A 168 1.69 22.18 -15.93
C GLN A 168 0.79 22.52 -17.13
N SER A 169 0.10 23.66 -17.10
CA SER A 169 -0.77 24.12 -18.20
C SER A 169 0.01 24.33 -19.50
N GLU A 170 1.23 24.90 -19.42
CA GLU A 170 2.12 25.00 -20.58
C GLU A 170 2.63 23.62 -21.04
N GLN A 171 2.96 22.70 -20.11
CA GLN A 171 3.38 21.35 -20.49
C GLN A 171 2.28 20.59 -21.24
N LEU A 172 1.02 20.69 -20.82
CA LEU A 172 -0.12 20.11 -21.54
C LEU A 172 -0.23 20.68 -22.97
N GLY A 173 -0.05 21.98 -23.14
CA GLY A 173 -0.03 22.61 -24.47
C GLY A 173 1.14 22.24 -25.36
N ARG A 174 2.28 21.80 -24.79
CA ARG A 174 3.38 21.18 -25.56
C ARG A 174 3.06 19.73 -25.95
N ILE A 175 2.43 18.95 -25.08
CA ILE A 175 1.99 17.58 -25.37
C ILE A 175 0.96 17.57 -26.49
N GLU A 176 -0.04 18.46 -26.42
CA GLU A 176 -1.09 18.60 -27.41
C GLU A 176 -0.52 18.89 -28.82
N ARG A 177 0.36 19.89 -28.94
CA ARG A 177 1.07 20.19 -30.20
C ARG A 177 1.90 19.02 -30.74
N SER A 178 2.45 18.18 -29.84
CA SER A 178 3.19 16.97 -30.22
C SER A 178 2.28 15.89 -30.79
N LEU A 179 1.07 15.72 -30.23
CA LEU A 179 0.05 14.80 -30.75
C LEU A 179 -0.48 15.25 -32.12
N ASP A 180 -0.73 16.55 -32.29
CA ASP A 180 -1.17 17.12 -33.58
C ASP A 180 -0.10 16.86 -34.67
N SER A 181 1.19 17.09 -34.35
CA SER A 181 2.30 16.75 -35.25
C SER A 181 2.41 15.25 -35.52
N ALA A 182 2.16 14.39 -34.53
CA ALA A 182 2.19 12.94 -34.71
C ALA A 182 1.03 12.42 -35.59
N GLN A 183 -0.16 13.02 -35.50
CA GLN A 183 -1.28 12.72 -36.38
C GLN A 183 -0.95 13.09 -37.82
N ILE A 184 -0.33 14.26 -38.06
CA ILE A 184 0.15 14.64 -39.41
C ILE A 184 1.12 13.59 -39.96
N HIS A 185 2.04 13.05 -39.15
CA HIS A 185 2.92 11.95 -39.58
C HIS A 185 2.17 10.63 -39.84
N ALA A 186 1.11 10.33 -39.09
CA ALA A 186 0.26 9.16 -39.32
C ALA A 186 -0.58 9.27 -40.62
N ASP A 187 -1.18 10.43 -40.89
CA ASP A 187 -1.89 10.72 -42.15
C ASP A 187 -0.94 10.56 -43.36
N ASN A 188 0.26 11.16 -43.29
CA ASN A 188 1.29 11.03 -44.33
C ASN A 188 1.76 9.58 -44.55
N ALA A 189 1.80 8.77 -43.48
CA ALA A 189 2.12 7.34 -43.59
C ALA A 189 0.98 6.53 -44.22
N GLN A 190 -0.27 6.92 -43.97
CA GLN A 190 -1.46 6.30 -44.56
C GLN A 190 -1.53 6.52 -46.07
N GLU A 191 -1.24 7.75 -46.53
CA GLU A 191 -1.17 8.08 -47.95
C GLU A 191 -0.12 7.22 -48.68
N LYS A 192 1.12 7.18 -48.17
CA LYS A 192 2.21 6.37 -48.75
C LYS A 192 1.93 4.86 -48.72
N ALA A 193 1.25 4.36 -47.69
CA ALA A 193 0.78 2.97 -47.66
C ALA A 193 -0.32 2.70 -48.73
N GLY A 194 -1.15 3.70 -49.04
CA GLY A 194 -2.10 3.69 -50.14
C GLY A 194 -1.42 3.72 -51.53
N GLU A 195 -0.36 4.50 -51.69
CA GLU A 195 0.48 4.49 -52.90
C GLU A 195 1.14 3.12 -53.10
N LEU A 196 1.81 2.57 -52.08
CA LEU A 196 2.42 1.24 -52.11
C LEU A 196 1.41 0.13 -52.48
N LYS A 197 0.20 0.18 -51.91
CA LYS A 197 -0.91 -0.72 -52.26
C LYS A 197 -1.33 -0.59 -53.73
N THR A 198 -1.22 0.61 -54.30
CA THR A 198 -1.59 0.91 -55.69
C THR A 198 -0.49 0.45 -56.65
N VAL A 199 0.78 0.72 -56.35
CA VAL A 199 1.95 0.24 -57.11
C VAL A 199 2.01 -1.29 -57.14
N ASN A 200 1.79 -1.95 -56.01
CA ASN A 200 1.72 -3.42 -55.94
C ASN A 200 0.49 -4.00 -56.68
N ARG A 201 -0.52 -3.17 -56.98
CA ARG A 201 -1.67 -3.57 -57.81
C ARG A 201 -1.44 -3.31 -59.30
N SER A 202 -0.67 -2.28 -59.67
CA SER A 202 -0.36 -1.98 -61.07
C SER A 202 0.77 -2.85 -61.65
N MET A 203 1.65 -3.44 -60.82
CA MET A 203 2.62 -4.46 -61.28
C MET A 203 1.96 -5.71 -61.90
N PHE A 204 0.68 -5.98 -61.59
CA PHE A 204 -0.05 -7.16 -62.06
C PHE A 204 -1.32 -6.82 -62.87
N ALA A 205 -1.49 -5.57 -63.32
CA ALA A 205 -2.69 -5.16 -64.05
C ALA A 205 -2.41 -4.07 -65.10
N ILE A 206 -2.48 -4.44 -66.38
CA ILE A 206 -2.39 -3.53 -67.53
C ILE A 206 -3.43 -2.41 -67.37
N HIS A 207 -2.98 -1.15 -67.27
CA HIS A 207 -3.85 0.01 -67.11
C HIS A 207 -3.82 0.92 -68.35
N VAL A 208 -4.92 0.91 -69.10
CA VAL A 208 -5.18 1.94 -70.11
C VAL A 208 -5.57 3.24 -69.39
N LYS A 209 -4.75 4.29 -69.51
CA LYS A 209 -5.04 5.60 -68.91
C LYS A 209 -6.12 6.32 -69.71
N ASN A 210 -7.31 6.50 -69.13
CA ASN A 210 -8.30 7.45 -69.65
C ASN A 210 -7.89 8.89 -69.24
N PRO A 211 -7.62 9.82 -70.18
CA PRO A 211 -7.12 11.15 -69.83
C PRO A 211 -8.11 12.04 -69.05
N PHE A 212 -9.42 11.88 -69.31
CA PHE A 212 -10.41 12.92 -69.02
C PHE A 212 -10.84 13.03 -67.54
N THR A 213 -10.41 12.10 -66.68
CA THR A 213 -10.74 12.13 -65.23
C THR A 213 -9.57 12.55 -64.33
N SER A 214 -8.39 12.83 -64.88
CA SER A 214 -7.19 13.11 -64.06
C SER A 214 -7.21 14.51 -63.42
N THR A 215 -7.73 15.52 -64.12
CA THR A 215 -7.55 16.93 -63.71
C THR A 215 -8.44 17.28 -62.52
N LYS A 216 -9.76 17.05 -62.63
CA LYS A 216 -10.73 17.28 -61.55
C LYS A 216 -10.38 16.55 -60.24
N LYS A 217 -9.77 15.36 -60.30
CA LYS A 217 -9.34 14.65 -59.07
C LYS A 217 -8.18 15.33 -58.35
N LYS A 218 -7.22 15.92 -59.08
CA LYS A 218 -6.13 16.69 -58.47
C LYS A 218 -6.63 18.02 -57.90
N GLU A 219 -7.55 18.66 -58.60
CA GLU A 219 -8.18 19.92 -58.22
C GLU A 219 -8.99 19.78 -56.92
N LEU A 220 -9.85 18.76 -56.83
CA LEU A 220 -10.62 18.44 -55.62
C LEU A 220 -9.72 18.12 -54.41
N ALA A 221 -8.64 17.34 -54.62
CA ALA A 221 -7.69 17.00 -53.56
C ALA A 221 -6.90 18.22 -53.05
N LEU A 222 -6.56 19.16 -53.95
CA LEU A 222 -5.91 20.43 -53.60
C LEU A 222 -6.86 21.35 -52.80
N GLU A 223 -8.15 21.34 -53.12
CA GLU A 223 -9.18 22.08 -52.38
C GLU A 223 -9.42 21.50 -50.98
N GLU A 224 -9.50 20.17 -50.85
CA GLU A 224 -9.63 19.50 -49.55
C GLU A 224 -8.38 19.69 -48.67
N ALA A 225 -7.18 19.66 -49.24
CA ALA A 225 -5.94 19.96 -48.52
C ALA A 225 -5.91 21.42 -48.00
N LYS A 226 -6.40 22.39 -48.79
CA LYS A 226 -6.56 23.78 -48.35
C LYS A 226 -7.57 23.91 -47.21
N ARG A 227 -8.69 23.17 -47.26
CA ARG A 227 -9.69 23.17 -46.18
C ARG A 227 -9.10 22.66 -44.87
N LYS A 228 -8.44 21.48 -44.88
CA LYS A 228 -7.74 20.93 -43.71
C LYS A 228 -6.73 21.93 -43.10
N ALA A 229 -5.92 22.59 -43.94
CA ALA A 229 -4.93 23.57 -43.47
C ALA A 229 -5.56 24.81 -42.80
N ALA A 230 -6.74 25.25 -43.26
CA ALA A 230 -7.48 26.35 -42.65
C ALA A 230 -8.13 25.93 -41.31
N GLU A 231 -8.72 24.74 -41.25
CA GLU A 231 -9.25 24.13 -40.02
C GLU A 231 -8.15 23.99 -38.95
N GLU A 232 -6.96 23.54 -39.32
CA GLU A 232 -5.81 23.40 -38.43
C GLU A 232 -5.27 24.76 -37.93
N LEU A 233 -5.24 25.78 -38.80
CA LEU A 233 -4.81 27.13 -38.41
C LEU A 233 -5.71 27.71 -37.31
N ALA A 234 -7.03 27.54 -37.46
CA ALA A 234 -8.01 28.01 -36.47
C ALA A 234 -7.86 27.29 -35.12
N GLN A 235 -7.65 25.97 -35.11
CA GLN A 235 -7.40 25.20 -33.88
C GLN A 235 -6.12 25.68 -33.15
N ARG A 236 -5.03 25.88 -33.91
CA ARG A 236 -3.77 26.42 -33.39
C ARG A 236 -3.91 27.83 -32.80
N GLU A 237 -4.85 28.63 -33.30
CA GLU A 237 -5.13 29.99 -32.80
C GLU A 237 -5.96 29.98 -31.51
N VAL A 238 -6.97 29.10 -31.38
CA VAL A 238 -7.71 28.87 -30.13
C VAL A 238 -6.74 28.43 -29.01
N ILE A 239 -5.90 27.42 -29.27
CA ILE A 239 -4.89 26.91 -28.33
C ILE A 239 -3.94 28.04 -27.87
N ARG A 240 -3.49 28.90 -28.79
CA ARG A 240 -2.61 30.04 -28.46
C ARG A 240 -3.31 31.07 -27.56
N LYS A 241 -4.59 31.34 -27.81
CA LYS A 241 -5.40 32.26 -27.00
C LYS A 241 -5.59 31.72 -25.58
N GLU A 242 -5.85 30.42 -25.43
CA GLU A 242 -6.01 29.78 -24.12
C GLU A 242 -4.72 29.73 -23.30
N GLU A 243 -3.57 29.45 -23.93
CA GLU A 243 -2.26 29.55 -23.28
C GLU A 243 -1.97 30.99 -22.77
N TYR A 244 -2.42 32.01 -23.50
CA TYR A 244 -2.31 33.41 -23.08
C TYR A 244 -3.27 33.74 -21.93
N GLU A 245 -4.54 33.32 -22.01
CA GLU A 245 -5.52 33.51 -20.92
C GLU A 245 -5.09 32.83 -19.61
N SER A 246 -4.51 31.62 -19.68
CA SER A 246 -3.97 30.90 -18.51
C SER A 246 -2.86 31.71 -17.83
N LYS A 247 -1.87 32.19 -18.59
CA LYS A 247 -0.78 33.01 -18.06
C LYS A 247 -1.28 34.31 -17.42
N GLN A 248 -2.29 34.96 -18.01
CA GLN A 248 -2.92 36.14 -17.40
C GLN A 248 -3.63 35.81 -16.07
N ARG A 249 -4.34 34.68 -15.96
CA ARG A 249 -4.95 34.24 -14.68
C ARG A 249 -3.90 33.95 -13.61
N VAL A 250 -2.84 33.22 -13.95
CA VAL A 250 -1.73 32.89 -13.03
C VAL A 250 -1.06 34.17 -12.52
N ASN A 251 -0.72 35.11 -13.40
CA ASN A 251 -0.10 36.39 -13.01
C ASN A 251 -1.01 37.22 -12.10
N ASN A 252 -2.32 37.31 -12.43
CA ASN A 252 -3.29 38.04 -11.59
C ASN A 252 -3.46 37.40 -10.21
N ALA A 253 -3.50 36.08 -10.11
CA ALA A 253 -3.61 35.36 -8.82
C ALA A 253 -2.31 35.40 -7.99
N MET A 254 -1.17 35.62 -8.65
CA MET A 254 0.15 35.89 -8.05
C MET A 254 0.35 37.37 -7.68
N GLY A 255 -0.64 38.25 -7.94
CA GLY A 255 -0.57 39.69 -7.67
C GLY A 255 0.32 40.50 -8.62
N GLN A 256 0.91 39.88 -9.66
CA GLN A 256 1.85 40.51 -10.58
C GLN A 256 1.15 41.05 -11.83
N GLY A 257 0.23 42.00 -11.63
CA GLY A 257 -0.33 42.81 -12.70
C GLY A 257 0.63 43.93 -13.17
N PRO A 258 0.46 44.52 -14.37
CA PRO A 258 1.37 45.54 -14.91
C PRO A 258 1.48 46.86 -14.13
N TYR A 259 0.66 47.05 -13.11
CA TYR A 259 0.78 48.14 -12.14
C TYR A 259 1.05 47.55 -10.76
N GLY A 260 2.33 47.45 -10.40
CA GLY A 260 2.75 47.06 -9.06
C GLY A 260 2.32 48.11 -8.04
N ARG A 261 1.23 47.85 -7.31
CA ARG A 261 0.97 48.54 -6.05
C ARG A 261 2.04 48.09 -5.05
N ALA A 262 3.04 48.93 -4.85
CA ALA A 262 3.82 48.90 -3.61
C ALA A 262 2.85 48.96 -2.41
N PRO A 263 3.18 48.33 -1.26
CA PRO A 263 2.36 48.45 -0.06
C PRO A 263 2.21 49.93 0.31
N ASN A 264 1.00 50.44 0.18
CA ASN A 264 0.73 51.87 0.34
C ASN A 264 0.68 52.18 1.83
N ASN A 265 1.82 52.61 2.39
CA ASN A 265 2.05 52.98 3.79
C ASN A 265 1.27 54.24 4.25
N ASN A 266 0.02 54.37 3.80
CA ASN A 266 -0.80 55.56 3.96
C ASN A 266 -2.28 55.18 4.02
N TYR A 267 -2.65 54.41 5.04
CA TYR A 267 -4.04 54.27 5.48
C TYR A 267 -4.33 55.33 6.53
N ASN A 268 -5.03 56.39 6.11
CA ASN A 268 -5.63 57.34 7.04
C ASN A 268 -6.59 56.62 7.98
N TYR A 269 -6.50 56.90 9.28
CA TYR A 269 -7.51 56.52 10.26
C TYR A 269 -8.82 57.25 9.93
N SER A 270 -9.69 56.62 9.15
CA SER A 270 -11.09 57.02 9.02
C SER A 270 -11.83 56.60 10.29
N ASN A 271 -11.69 57.41 11.34
CA ASN A 271 -12.29 57.22 12.66
C ASN A 271 -13.83 57.34 12.60
N ASN A 272 -14.49 56.28 12.14
CA ASN A 272 -15.92 56.27 11.85
C ASN A 272 -16.57 54.94 12.29
N GLY A 273 -17.08 54.92 13.52
CA GLY A 273 -18.18 54.02 13.89
C GLY A 273 -17.86 52.70 14.59
N ARG A 274 -17.06 52.73 15.67
CA ARG A 274 -17.15 51.79 16.81
C ARG A 274 -16.55 52.42 18.07
N GLY A 275 -17.17 52.13 19.23
CA GLY A 275 -17.03 52.82 20.52
C GLY A 275 -15.68 53.48 20.82
N GLY A 276 -15.74 54.77 21.19
CA GLY A 276 -14.59 55.46 21.78
C GLY A 276 -14.24 54.87 23.17
N PRO A 277 -13.12 55.28 23.79
CA PRO A 277 -12.61 54.66 25.02
C PRO A 277 -13.54 54.66 26.24
N GLY A 278 -14.67 55.38 26.20
CA GLY A 278 -15.69 55.39 27.26
C GLY A 278 -16.77 54.29 27.17
N GLU A 279 -16.76 53.41 26.18
CA GLU A 279 -17.80 52.38 25.98
C GLU A 279 -17.30 50.92 26.02
N ARG A 280 -16.08 50.65 26.53
CA ARG A 280 -15.68 49.29 26.93
C ARG A 280 -16.09 49.04 28.40
N SER A 281 -17.03 48.11 28.61
CA SER A 281 -17.52 47.53 29.88
C SER A 281 -17.44 48.36 31.17
N ALA A 282 -18.59 48.75 31.72
CA ALA A 282 -18.74 49.48 33.00
C ALA A 282 -18.43 48.66 34.29
N TYR A 283 -17.51 47.70 34.21
CA TYR A 283 -16.99 46.88 35.32
C TYR A 283 -15.46 46.95 35.33
N ALA A 284 -14.92 48.16 35.42
CA ALA A 284 -13.49 48.41 35.37
C ALA A 284 -12.85 48.28 36.76
N PHE A 285 -12.04 47.22 36.94
CA PHE A 285 -10.96 47.19 37.93
C PHE A 285 -9.65 47.43 37.17
N GLU A 286 -9.04 48.61 37.40
CA GLU A 286 -7.71 49.05 36.95
C GLU A 286 -7.15 48.42 35.66
N ASN A 287 -7.63 48.89 34.49
CA ASN A 287 -6.94 48.66 33.22
C ASN A 287 -5.51 49.25 33.30
N ASN A 288 -4.50 48.42 33.04
CA ASN A 288 -3.13 48.87 32.84
C ASN A 288 -2.83 49.04 31.35
N ALA A 289 -1.88 49.91 31.00
CA ALA A 289 -1.53 50.19 29.60
C ALA A 289 -1.03 48.95 28.81
N GLU A 290 -0.60 47.90 29.50
CA GLU A 290 -0.23 46.61 28.92
C GLU A 290 -1.44 45.79 28.46
N ASP A 291 -2.60 45.90 29.13
CA ASP A 291 -3.84 45.23 28.74
C ASP A 291 -4.42 45.83 27.45
N ASP A 292 -4.43 47.17 27.37
CA ASP A 292 -4.83 47.88 26.15
C ASP A 292 -3.90 47.53 24.98
N ALA A 293 -2.59 47.37 25.22
CA ALA A 293 -1.63 46.96 24.20
C ALA A 293 -1.90 45.53 23.69
N ALA A 294 -2.24 44.59 24.59
CA ALA A 294 -2.59 43.22 24.23
C ALA A 294 -3.88 43.12 23.39
N GLU A 295 -4.91 43.89 23.74
CA GLU A 295 -6.15 43.94 22.95
C GLU A 295 -5.92 44.59 21.57
N ASN A 296 -5.11 45.66 21.49
CA ASN A 296 -4.75 46.27 20.21
C ASN A 296 -3.93 45.32 19.30
N GLU A 297 -3.08 44.44 19.85
CA GLU A 297 -2.36 43.43 19.05
C GLU A 297 -3.31 42.33 18.54
N ILE A 298 -4.28 41.91 19.34
CA ILE A 298 -5.32 40.96 18.90
C ILE A 298 -6.12 41.54 17.73
N ASP A 299 -6.57 42.78 17.83
CA ASP A 299 -7.32 43.45 16.75
C ASP A 299 -6.46 43.56 15.46
N GLN A 300 -5.19 43.97 15.57
CA GLN A 300 -4.25 44.03 14.43
C GLN A 300 -3.98 42.64 13.79
N ASN A 301 -3.81 41.60 14.61
CA ASN A 301 -3.62 40.24 14.12
C ASN A 301 -4.88 39.76 13.37
N LEU A 302 -6.09 40.05 13.88
CA LEU A 302 -7.35 39.66 13.24
C LEU A 302 -7.57 40.35 11.89
N ASP A 303 -7.24 41.64 11.75
CA ASP A 303 -7.29 42.35 10.46
C ASP A 303 -6.30 41.74 9.44
N MET A 304 -5.05 41.48 9.85
CA MET A 304 -4.06 40.81 8.98
C MET A 304 -4.47 39.38 8.59
N MET A 305 -5.14 38.64 9.48
CA MET A 305 -5.74 37.34 9.15
C MET A 305 -6.87 37.49 8.11
N GLY A 306 -7.67 38.56 8.18
CA GLY A 306 -8.72 38.88 7.22
C GLY A 306 -8.18 39.07 5.79
N ASP A 307 -7.14 39.88 5.63
CA ASP A 307 -6.49 40.12 4.33
C ASP A 307 -5.84 38.84 3.75
N LEU A 308 -5.17 38.03 4.59
CA LEU A 308 -4.60 36.75 4.16
C LEU A 308 -5.68 35.75 3.73
N LEU A 309 -6.80 35.68 4.44
CA LEU A 309 -7.97 34.88 4.04
C LEU A 309 -8.57 35.38 2.71
N GLY A 310 -8.54 36.69 2.46
CA GLY A 310 -8.89 37.29 1.17
C GLY A 310 -7.97 36.83 0.03
N SER A 311 -6.65 36.89 0.23
CA SER A 311 -5.64 36.37 -0.71
C SER A 311 -5.86 34.88 -1.00
N LEU A 312 -5.96 34.06 0.05
CA LEU A 312 -6.17 32.62 -0.04
C LEU A 312 -7.46 32.26 -0.78
N LYS A 313 -8.56 32.98 -0.56
CA LYS A 313 -9.84 32.78 -1.28
C LYS A 313 -9.69 33.06 -2.78
N ASN A 314 -9.01 34.14 -3.15
CA ASN A 314 -8.75 34.48 -4.55
C ASN A 314 -7.86 33.43 -5.22
N ARG A 315 -6.80 32.98 -4.52
CA ARG A 315 -5.91 31.92 -4.99
C ARG A 315 -6.64 30.58 -5.15
N ALA A 316 -7.45 30.16 -4.17
CA ALA A 316 -8.26 28.95 -4.26
C ALA A 316 -9.24 28.98 -5.46
N THR A 317 -9.85 30.14 -5.73
CA THR A 317 -10.75 30.34 -6.88
C THR A 317 -9.99 30.21 -8.20
N ALA A 318 -8.78 30.78 -8.30
CA ALA A 318 -7.92 30.65 -9.47
C ALA A 318 -7.44 29.20 -9.69
N MET A 319 -7.01 28.50 -8.63
CA MET A 319 -6.60 27.09 -8.69
C MET A 319 -7.73 26.20 -9.19
N ASN A 320 -8.93 26.31 -8.63
CA ASN A 320 -10.10 25.55 -9.07
C ASN A 320 -10.42 25.82 -10.56
N THR A 321 -10.37 27.08 -10.99
CA THR A 321 -10.62 27.46 -12.39
C THR A 321 -9.60 26.84 -13.35
N GLU A 322 -8.31 26.85 -13.01
CA GLU A 322 -7.26 26.30 -13.87
C GLU A 322 -7.28 24.76 -13.87
N VAL A 323 -7.52 24.11 -12.73
CA VAL A 323 -7.65 22.64 -12.63
C VAL A 323 -8.81 22.12 -13.50
N ASN A 324 -9.96 22.80 -13.49
CA ASN A 324 -11.09 22.39 -14.34
C ASN A 324 -10.75 22.50 -15.84
N ARG A 325 -10.13 23.61 -16.29
CA ARG A 325 -9.64 23.72 -17.68
C ARG A 325 -8.57 22.68 -18.03
N GLN A 326 -7.71 22.29 -17.08
CA GLN A 326 -6.73 21.22 -17.31
C GLN A 326 -7.40 19.84 -17.47
N ASN A 327 -8.48 19.55 -16.74
CA ASN A 327 -9.27 18.33 -16.90
C ASN A 327 -9.99 18.28 -18.27
N GLU A 328 -10.58 19.39 -18.70
CA GLU A 328 -11.17 19.53 -20.05
C GLU A 328 -10.11 19.29 -21.13
N ARG A 329 -8.94 19.94 -21.02
CA ARG A 329 -7.83 19.78 -21.97
C ARG A 329 -7.24 18.37 -21.98
N MET A 330 -7.15 17.71 -20.83
CA MET A 330 -6.70 16.32 -20.72
C MET A 330 -7.67 15.34 -21.39
N THR A 331 -8.97 15.64 -21.38
CA THR A 331 -10.00 14.88 -22.11
C THR A 331 -9.79 15.03 -23.63
N GLY A 332 -9.51 16.24 -24.11
CA GLY A 332 -9.13 16.49 -25.51
C GLY A 332 -7.84 15.77 -25.93
N ILE A 333 -6.80 15.81 -25.09
CA ILE A 333 -5.53 15.08 -25.30
C ILE A 333 -5.73 13.57 -25.38
N THR A 334 -6.62 13.00 -24.54
CA THR A 334 -6.98 11.57 -24.59
C THR A 334 -7.62 11.22 -25.94
N SER A 335 -8.64 11.99 -26.36
CA SER A 335 -9.29 11.80 -27.66
C SER A 335 -8.31 11.91 -28.85
N LYS A 336 -7.40 12.90 -28.85
CA LYS A 336 -6.33 13.01 -29.84
C LYS A 336 -5.41 11.78 -29.85
N THR A 337 -5.10 11.23 -28.68
CA THR A 337 -4.26 10.03 -28.52
C THR A 337 -4.92 8.77 -29.05
N ASP A 338 -6.21 8.57 -28.78
CA ASP A 338 -6.96 7.40 -29.28
C ASP A 338 -7.10 7.40 -30.80
N ASN A 339 -7.39 8.58 -31.40
CA ASN A 339 -7.44 8.75 -32.85
C ASN A 339 -6.07 8.47 -33.52
N LEU A 340 -4.98 8.95 -32.91
CA LEU A 340 -3.62 8.66 -33.35
C LEU A 340 -3.29 7.16 -33.27
N HIS A 341 -3.65 6.51 -32.16
CA HIS A 341 -3.44 5.08 -31.96
C HIS A 341 -4.22 4.25 -32.99
N GLY A 342 -5.47 4.61 -33.28
CA GLY A 342 -6.29 4.01 -34.33
C GLY A 342 -5.65 4.16 -35.72
N SER A 343 -5.17 5.37 -36.05
CA SER A 343 -4.50 5.69 -37.32
C SER A 343 -3.22 4.87 -37.52
N VAL A 344 -2.33 4.85 -36.52
CA VAL A 344 -1.08 4.07 -36.55
C VAL A 344 -1.36 2.56 -36.63
N THR A 345 -2.38 2.08 -35.91
CA THR A 345 -2.80 0.67 -35.95
C THR A 345 -3.37 0.28 -37.31
N HIS A 346 -4.16 1.16 -37.95
CA HIS A 346 -4.66 0.94 -39.31
C HIS A 346 -3.50 0.81 -40.31
N ASN A 347 -2.56 1.75 -40.27
CA ASN A 347 -1.40 1.79 -41.17
C ASN A 347 -0.50 0.57 -41.00
N THR A 348 -0.23 0.16 -39.75
CA THR A 348 0.55 -1.03 -39.43
C THR A 348 -0.11 -2.29 -40.00
N ASN A 349 -1.42 -2.45 -39.80
CA ASN A 349 -2.20 -3.56 -40.37
C ASN A 349 -2.25 -3.54 -41.91
N LEU A 350 -2.28 -2.35 -42.52
CA LEU A 350 -2.26 -2.20 -43.98
C LEU A 350 -0.90 -2.63 -44.56
N LEU A 351 0.21 -2.18 -43.96
CA LEU A 351 1.57 -2.55 -44.36
C LEU A 351 1.82 -4.06 -44.19
N GLN A 352 1.37 -4.67 -43.09
CA GLN A 352 1.45 -6.13 -42.92
C GLN A 352 0.66 -6.90 -44.00
N LYS A 353 -0.52 -6.40 -44.41
CA LYS A 353 -1.32 -7.00 -45.50
C LYS A 353 -0.67 -6.83 -46.88
N ILE A 354 0.12 -5.77 -47.10
CA ILE A 354 0.93 -5.59 -48.31
C ILE A 354 2.11 -6.56 -48.30
N ALA A 355 2.85 -6.67 -47.18
CA ALA A 355 3.99 -7.57 -47.04
C ALA A 355 3.60 -9.05 -47.23
N LYS A 356 2.52 -9.51 -46.58
CA LYS A 356 1.99 -10.89 -46.71
C LYS A 356 1.45 -11.23 -48.11
N ARG A 357 1.30 -10.25 -49.01
CA ARG A 357 1.00 -10.48 -50.43
C ARG A 357 2.26 -10.57 -51.31
N GLY A 358 3.33 -9.86 -50.95
CA GLY A 358 4.64 -10.01 -51.62
C GLY A 358 5.27 -11.39 -51.39
N SER A 359 5.02 -12.01 -50.23
CA SER A 359 5.53 -13.34 -49.86
C SER A 359 4.75 -14.53 -50.47
N ARG A 360 3.97 -14.32 -51.54
CA ARG A 360 3.37 -15.37 -52.37
C ARG A 360 3.89 -15.26 -53.81
N SER A 361 5.13 -15.70 -54.00
CA SER A 361 5.70 -15.98 -55.31
C SER A 361 6.28 -17.39 -55.27
N ASP A 362 5.66 -18.31 -56.00
CA ASP A 362 6.08 -19.70 -56.04
C ASP A 362 7.28 -19.87 -56.96
N THR A 363 8.47 -20.17 -56.41
CA THR A 363 9.58 -20.73 -57.19
C THR A 363 10.57 -21.47 -56.28
N PRO A 364 10.83 -22.78 -56.49
CA PRO A 364 11.75 -23.53 -55.65
C PRO A 364 13.21 -23.36 -56.10
N GLY A 365 14.04 -22.84 -55.20
CA GLY A 365 15.51 -22.94 -55.23
C GLY A 365 16.27 -21.84 -55.98
N THR A 366 17.12 -21.11 -55.26
CA THR A 366 18.59 -21.15 -55.42
C THR A 366 19.23 -20.32 -54.30
N THR A 367 20.25 -20.84 -53.63
CA THR A 367 20.90 -20.20 -52.48
C THR A 367 22.10 -19.33 -52.91
N LEU A 368 22.19 -18.10 -52.39
CA LEU A 368 23.43 -17.31 -52.40
C LEU A 368 23.67 -16.66 -51.02
N LYS A 369 24.95 -16.47 -50.66
CA LYS A 369 25.39 -16.31 -49.26
C LYS A 369 26.01 -14.94 -48.97
N SER A 370 25.76 -14.38 -47.78
CA SER A 370 26.78 -13.64 -47.01
C SER A 370 26.41 -13.48 -45.52
N ARG A 371 27.33 -13.28 -44.56
CA ARG A 371 28.60 -13.99 -44.25
C ARG A 371 29.12 -13.59 -42.84
N SER A 372 28.82 -14.38 -41.80
CA SER A 372 29.51 -14.39 -40.50
C SER A 372 29.17 -15.72 -39.79
N HIS A 373 30.07 -16.57 -39.29
CA HIS A 373 31.24 -16.41 -38.41
C HIS A 373 30.88 -15.95 -36.99
N ALA A 374 31.12 -16.73 -35.93
CA ALA A 374 31.55 -18.13 -35.88
C ALA A 374 31.18 -18.80 -34.54
N ALA A 375 30.99 -20.12 -34.54
CA ALA A 375 30.99 -20.96 -33.34
C ALA A 375 31.53 -22.35 -33.72
N PHE A 376 32.34 -22.97 -32.84
CA PHE A 376 32.84 -24.34 -32.97
C PHE A 376 32.38 -25.19 -31.77
N PRO A 377 32.30 -26.53 -31.88
CA PRO A 377 31.40 -27.34 -31.07
C PRO A 377 32.09 -28.08 -29.90
N GLU A 378 31.26 -28.74 -29.07
CA GLU A 378 31.70 -29.75 -28.11
C GLU A 378 32.24 -31.02 -28.81
N ASP A 379 33.21 -31.68 -28.17
CA ASP A 379 33.73 -33.01 -28.56
C ASP A 379 33.33 -34.08 -27.52
N LYS A 380 33.26 -35.34 -27.96
CA LYS A 380 32.97 -36.51 -27.12
C LYS A 380 33.87 -37.70 -27.48
N SER A 381 35.00 -37.85 -26.80
CA SER A 381 35.61 -39.18 -26.64
C SER A 381 36.50 -39.34 -25.40
N SER A 382 36.27 -40.42 -24.64
CA SER A 382 37.28 -41.35 -24.12
C SER A 382 36.64 -42.36 -23.13
N LYS A 383 37.35 -43.44 -22.80
CA LYS A 383 36.88 -44.60 -22.01
C LYS A 383 37.79 -44.80 -20.79
N GLY A 384 37.31 -45.34 -19.66
CA GLY A 384 38.22 -45.75 -18.58
C GLY A 384 37.64 -46.34 -17.29
N SER A 385 37.58 -47.68 -17.22
CA SER A 385 37.79 -48.56 -16.05
C SER A 385 37.44 -48.12 -14.61
N SER A 386 36.61 -48.95 -13.97
CA SER A 386 36.31 -49.09 -12.54
C SER A 386 37.48 -49.04 -11.53
N LYS A 387 37.20 -48.57 -10.30
CA LYS A 387 37.27 -49.37 -9.05
C LYS A 387 36.52 -48.69 -7.87
N GLN A 388 36.22 -49.44 -6.81
CA GLN A 388 35.40 -49.01 -5.65
C GLN A 388 36.22 -48.28 -4.58
N HIS A 389 35.62 -47.31 -3.87
CA HIS A 389 35.55 -47.27 -2.39
C HIS A 389 34.58 -46.16 -1.90
N TRP A 390 34.18 -46.22 -0.62
CA TRP A 390 33.20 -45.34 0.05
C TRP A 390 33.61 -43.85 0.16
N LYS A 391 32.65 -42.92 -0.09
CA LYS A 391 32.04 -41.98 0.90
C LYS A 391 31.22 -40.86 0.21
N GLY A 392 30.27 -40.28 0.95
CA GLY A 392 29.72 -38.93 0.70
C GLY A 392 28.34 -38.87 0.03
N PHE A 393 27.36 -38.28 0.72
CA PHE A 393 26.11 -37.82 0.10
C PHE A 393 26.40 -36.50 -0.64
N SER A 394 26.14 -36.46 -1.95
CA SER A 394 26.11 -35.22 -2.74
C SER A 394 24.87 -35.24 -3.62
N SER A 395 23.97 -34.28 -3.42
CA SER A 395 22.61 -34.31 -3.96
C SER A 395 22.14 -32.93 -4.45
N SER A 396 23.00 -32.23 -5.20
CA SER A 396 22.64 -30.99 -5.90
C SER A 396 21.94 -31.26 -7.24
N GLU A 397 22.52 -32.12 -8.08
CA GLU A 397 22.07 -32.30 -9.47
C GLU A 397 20.77 -33.08 -9.61
N LYS A 398 20.53 -34.10 -8.78
CA LYS A 398 19.27 -34.88 -8.83
C LYS A 398 18.04 -34.06 -8.44
N ASN A 399 18.18 -33.11 -7.53
CA ASN A 399 17.08 -32.18 -7.19
C ASN A 399 16.76 -31.26 -8.37
N ARG A 400 17.78 -30.84 -9.14
CA ARG A 400 17.62 -29.95 -10.30
C ARG A 400 16.78 -30.55 -11.44
N ALA A 401 16.65 -31.88 -11.49
CA ALA A 401 15.81 -32.59 -12.45
C ALA A 401 14.33 -32.74 -12.01
N LEU A 402 14.03 -32.58 -10.71
CA LEU A 402 12.67 -32.75 -10.17
C LEU A 402 11.77 -31.52 -10.33
N PHE A 403 12.35 -30.34 -10.57
CA PHE A 403 11.63 -29.06 -10.74
C PHE A 403 11.42 -28.68 -12.23
N LYS A 404 11.41 -29.65 -13.15
CA LYS A 404 11.30 -29.37 -14.59
C LYS A 404 10.28 -30.25 -15.33
N THR A 405 9.08 -30.38 -14.78
CA THR A 405 7.89 -30.77 -15.55
C THR A 405 7.44 -29.60 -16.42
N GLU A 406 7.49 -29.79 -17.74
CA GLU A 406 7.25 -28.77 -18.77
C GLU A 406 5.75 -28.38 -18.94
N TYR A 407 4.95 -28.57 -17.89
CA TYR A 407 3.47 -28.57 -17.91
C TYR A 407 2.79 -27.76 -16.78
N ASP A 408 3.54 -27.35 -15.74
CA ASP A 408 2.96 -26.78 -14.52
C ASP A 408 2.79 -25.23 -14.56
N ASP A 409 3.44 -24.55 -15.51
CA ASP A 409 3.71 -23.10 -15.49
C ASP A 409 2.67 -22.21 -16.24
N ILE A 410 1.59 -22.81 -16.76
CA ILE A 410 0.56 -22.10 -17.54
C ILE A 410 -0.78 -22.08 -16.79
N MET A 411 -1.19 -20.88 -16.34
CA MET A 411 -2.54 -20.59 -15.86
C MET A 411 -3.57 -21.00 -16.93
N GLU A 412 -4.55 -21.84 -16.58
CA GLU A 412 -5.57 -22.27 -17.55
C GLU A 412 -6.55 -21.13 -17.86
N GLU A 413 -6.52 -20.63 -19.10
CA GLU A 413 -7.50 -19.66 -19.59
C GLU A 413 -8.92 -20.28 -19.58
N PRO A 414 -9.94 -19.55 -19.11
CA PRO A 414 -11.30 -20.05 -19.11
C PRO A 414 -11.88 -20.17 -20.53
N PRO A 415 -12.66 -21.22 -20.84
CA PRO A 415 -13.41 -21.29 -22.09
C PRO A 415 -14.23 -20.01 -22.33
N TYR A 416 -14.18 -19.46 -23.55
CA TYR A 416 -14.74 -18.14 -23.89
C TYR A 416 -16.20 -17.95 -23.44
N PHE A 417 -17.00 -19.01 -23.41
CA PHE A 417 -18.36 -19.00 -22.88
C PHE A 417 -18.46 -18.43 -21.45
N TYR A 418 -17.57 -18.84 -20.53
CA TYR A 418 -17.57 -18.36 -19.15
C TYR A 418 -17.08 -16.92 -19.02
N LEU A 419 -16.13 -16.52 -19.88
CA LEU A 419 -15.66 -15.14 -19.98
C LEU A 419 -16.79 -14.21 -20.46
N ILE A 420 -17.44 -14.56 -21.57
CA ILE A 420 -18.54 -13.79 -22.19
C ILE A 420 -19.74 -13.68 -21.23
N THR A 421 -20.17 -14.79 -20.63
CA THR A 421 -21.30 -14.77 -19.67
C THR A 421 -20.97 -14.00 -18.39
N THR A 422 -19.70 -13.94 -17.98
CA THR A 422 -19.25 -13.11 -16.85
C THR A 422 -19.29 -11.63 -17.20
N TYR A 423 -18.75 -11.21 -18.35
CA TYR A 423 -18.88 -9.83 -18.84
C TYR A 423 -20.35 -9.40 -18.99
N LEU A 424 -21.19 -10.24 -19.61
CA LEU A 424 -22.63 -9.97 -19.75
C LEU A 424 -23.32 -9.80 -18.39
N SER A 425 -22.97 -10.63 -17.40
CA SER A 425 -23.49 -10.51 -16.03
C SER A 425 -23.10 -9.18 -15.37
N TYR A 426 -21.85 -8.72 -15.56
CA TYR A 426 -21.43 -7.41 -15.08
C TYR A 426 -22.12 -6.25 -15.82
N ILE A 427 -22.31 -6.34 -17.14
CA ILE A 427 -23.04 -5.33 -17.92
C ILE A 427 -24.49 -5.19 -17.42
N ILE A 428 -25.19 -6.32 -17.20
CA ILE A 428 -26.55 -6.34 -16.66
C ILE A 428 -26.61 -5.72 -15.26
N LEU A 429 -25.70 -6.12 -14.36
CA LEU A 429 -25.68 -5.60 -12.99
C LEU A 429 -25.32 -4.10 -12.93
N SER A 430 -24.40 -3.63 -13.77
CA SER A 430 -24.06 -2.21 -13.88
C SER A 430 -25.22 -1.40 -14.45
N PHE A 431 -25.92 -1.89 -15.47
CA PHE A 431 -27.14 -1.25 -15.98
C PHE A 431 -28.19 -1.08 -14.87
N PHE A 432 -28.54 -2.15 -14.14
CA PHE A 432 -29.49 -2.04 -13.03
C PHE A 432 -28.97 -1.17 -11.87
N GLY A 433 -27.65 -1.15 -11.62
CA GLY A 433 -27.03 -0.24 -10.65
C GLY A 433 -27.20 1.23 -11.03
N HIS A 434 -26.91 1.60 -12.28
CA HIS A 434 -27.09 2.98 -12.77
C HIS A 434 -28.57 3.39 -12.80
N VAL A 435 -29.48 2.51 -13.20
CA VAL A 435 -30.93 2.76 -13.12
C VAL A 435 -31.38 2.98 -11.67
N ARG A 436 -30.89 2.18 -10.72
CA ARG A 436 -31.19 2.35 -9.29
C ARG A 436 -30.63 3.66 -8.73
N ASP A 437 -29.40 4.01 -9.04
CA ASP A 437 -28.78 5.24 -8.57
C ASP A 437 -29.45 6.49 -9.19
N PHE A 438 -29.79 6.47 -10.48
CA PHE A 438 -30.57 7.53 -11.14
C PHE A 438 -31.89 7.83 -10.41
N TYR A 439 -32.68 6.79 -10.13
CA TYR A 439 -33.91 6.94 -9.35
C TYR A 439 -33.64 7.29 -7.87
N GLY A 440 -32.52 6.82 -7.30
CA GLY A 440 -32.05 7.17 -5.97
C GLY A 440 -31.75 8.67 -5.80
N PHE A 441 -30.97 9.26 -6.71
CA PHE A 441 -30.73 10.70 -6.76
C PHE A 441 -32.01 11.50 -7.05
N ARG A 442 -32.95 10.95 -7.83
CA ARG A 442 -34.19 11.65 -8.21
C ARG A 442 -35.26 11.68 -7.12
N TRP A 443 -35.39 10.62 -6.32
CA TRP A 443 -36.48 10.45 -5.34
C TRP A 443 -36.04 10.17 -3.90
N ASN A 444 -34.79 9.79 -3.63
CA ASN A 444 -34.27 9.52 -2.28
C ASN A 444 -33.00 10.33 -1.98
N LYS A 445 -33.05 11.64 -2.27
CA LYS A 445 -31.92 12.58 -2.11
C LYS A 445 -31.24 12.51 -0.73
N LYS A 446 -32.00 12.29 0.36
CA LYS A 446 -31.45 12.16 1.72
C LYS A 446 -30.46 10.98 1.85
N ALA A 447 -30.76 9.83 1.26
CA ALA A 447 -29.87 8.66 1.31
C ALA A 447 -28.60 8.82 0.45
N PHE A 448 -28.65 9.68 -0.58
CA PHE A 448 -27.55 9.93 -1.52
C PHE A 448 -26.79 11.23 -1.23
N ALA A 449 -27.11 11.95 -0.14
CA ALA A 449 -26.55 13.27 0.15
C ALA A 449 -25.02 13.29 0.31
N HIS A 450 -24.42 12.19 0.76
CA HIS A 450 -22.96 12.04 0.90
C HIS A 450 -22.19 11.93 -0.44
N LEU A 451 -22.92 11.71 -1.54
CA LEU A 451 -22.40 11.57 -2.91
C LEU A 451 -22.60 12.86 -3.73
N MET A 452 -23.39 13.81 -3.22
CA MET A 452 -23.67 15.07 -3.89
C MET A 452 -22.86 16.19 -3.22
N PRO A 453 -22.25 17.11 -3.98
CA PRO A 453 -21.67 18.33 -3.39
C PRO A 453 -22.72 19.09 -2.58
N SER A 454 -22.34 19.54 -1.38
CA SER A 454 -23.26 20.14 -0.41
C SER A 454 -22.57 21.26 0.35
N ASN A 455 -23.25 22.40 0.52
CA ASN A 455 -22.75 23.58 1.24
C ASN A 455 -21.35 24.07 0.77
N GLY A 456 -21.03 23.89 -0.51
CA GLY A 456 -19.72 24.25 -1.10
C GLY A 456 -18.64 23.18 -0.96
N TYR A 457 -18.87 22.11 -0.19
CA TYR A 457 -17.96 20.97 -0.10
C TYR A 457 -18.19 19.99 -1.26
N ALA A 458 -17.11 19.41 -1.76
CA ALA A 458 -17.16 18.26 -2.67
C ALA A 458 -17.73 17.02 -1.97
N ALA A 459 -18.24 16.06 -2.76
CA ALA A 459 -18.64 14.76 -2.24
C ALA A 459 -17.44 14.02 -1.62
N LEU A 460 -17.65 13.30 -0.51
CA LEU A 460 -16.57 12.62 0.22
C LEU A 460 -16.00 11.40 -0.52
N THR A 461 -16.68 10.93 -1.56
CA THR A 461 -16.27 9.80 -2.40
C THR A 461 -16.64 10.07 -3.86
N SER A 462 -15.81 9.65 -4.82
CA SER A 462 -16.16 9.75 -6.24
C SER A 462 -17.39 8.88 -6.57
N ASP A 463 -18.16 9.27 -7.59
CA ASP A 463 -19.34 8.50 -8.03
C ASP A 463 -18.99 7.08 -8.48
N TRP A 464 -17.79 6.88 -9.05
CA TRP A 464 -17.35 5.61 -9.62
C TRP A 464 -16.76 4.64 -8.59
N ASP A 465 -15.86 5.10 -7.72
CA ASP A 465 -15.27 4.25 -6.67
C ASP A 465 -16.34 3.80 -5.66
N SER A 466 -17.32 4.68 -5.42
CA SER A 466 -18.49 4.36 -4.59
C SER A 466 -19.51 3.47 -5.31
N PHE A 467 -19.58 3.44 -6.65
CA PHE A 467 -20.59 2.68 -7.40
C PHE A 467 -20.54 1.18 -7.11
N TRP A 468 -19.35 0.57 -7.20
CA TRP A 468 -19.15 -0.86 -6.92
C TRP A 468 -19.60 -1.20 -5.50
N THR A 469 -19.16 -0.41 -4.52
CA THR A 469 -19.50 -0.62 -3.11
C THR A 469 -21.01 -0.50 -2.89
N ARG A 470 -21.61 0.60 -3.36
CA ARG A 470 -23.03 0.96 -3.17
C ARG A 470 -24.02 0.03 -3.88
N ASN A 471 -23.69 -0.49 -5.05
CA ASN A 471 -24.60 -1.30 -5.88
C ASN A 471 -24.35 -2.80 -5.80
N LEU A 472 -23.08 -3.21 -5.73
CA LEU A 472 -22.67 -4.61 -5.89
C LEU A 472 -22.18 -5.21 -4.56
N LYS A 473 -21.11 -4.68 -3.95
CA LYS A 473 -20.54 -5.23 -2.70
C LYS A 473 -21.59 -5.28 -1.57
N MET A 474 -22.32 -4.19 -1.34
CA MET A 474 -23.36 -4.12 -0.30
C MET A 474 -24.51 -5.14 -0.46
N ARG A 475 -24.67 -5.81 -1.61
CA ARG A 475 -25.69 -6.88 -1.78
C ARG A 475 -25.22 -8.25 -1.32
N ILE A 476 -23.93 -8.39 -1.03
CA ILE A 476 -23.24 -9.63 -0.67
C ILE A 476 -22.34 -9.45 0.56
N GLU A 477 -22.55 -8.39 1.34
CA GLU A 477 -21.77 -8.08 2.55
C GLU A 477 -21.86 -9.19 3.62
N ASP A 478 -22.92 -10.02 3.57
CA ASP A 478 -23.05 -11.19 4.44
C ASP A 478 -21.89 -12.20 4.25
N CYS A 479 -21.30 -12.22 3.06
CA CYS A 479 -20.19 -13.09 2.66
C CYS A 479 -18.80 -12.52 3.01
N PHE A 480 -18.72 -11.23 3.35
CA PHE A 480 -17.48 -10.53 3.71
C PHE A 480 -17.44 -10.19 5.19
N SER A 481 -16.24 -10.07 5.77
CA SER A 481 -16.08 -9.65 7.18
C SER A 481 -16.98 -10.43 8.15
N VAL A 482 -17.08 -11.75 7.97
CA VAL A 482 -17.83 -12.62 8.88
C VAL A 482 -17.09 -12.62 10.23
N PRO A 483 -17.74 -12.20 11.33
CA PRO A 483 -17.08 -12.11 12.62
C PRO A 483 -16.73 -13.49 13.16
N THR A 484 -15.56 -13.62 13.77
CA THR A 484 -15.03 -14.87 14.33
C THR A 484 -14.54 -14.65 15.75
N THR A 485 -14.45 -15.73 16.52
CA THR A 485 -13.91 -15.74 17.89
C THR A 485 -13.00 -16.95 18.10
N LEU A 486 -12.25 -16.94 19.21
CA LEU A 486 -11.21 -17.91 19.56
C LEU A 486 -10.07 -17.97 18.53
N VAL A 487 -9.20 -18.98 18.68
CA VAL A 487 -7.99 -19.17 17.88
C VAL A 487 -8.33 -19.51 16.42
N PRO A 488 -7.69 -18.88 15.41
CA PRO A 488 -7.83 -19.24 14.00
C PRO A 488 -6.98 -20.47 13.63
N GLY A 489 -7.29 -21.62 14.23
CA GLY A 489 -6.58 -22.90 14.09
C GLY A 489 -7.06 -23.74 12.91
N ARG A 490 -7.06 -25.08 13.10
CA ARG A 490 -7.63 -26.09 12.17
C ARG A 490 -9.11 -25.82 11.88
N THR A 491 -9.85 -25.47 12.92
CA THR A 491 -11.21 -24.96 12.87
C THR A 491 -11.23 -23.49 13.28
N ILE A 492 -12.34 -22.80 12.98
CA ILE A 492 -12.60 -21.43 13.42
C ILE A 492 -14.07 -21.27 13.81
N ASN A 493 -14.33 -20.52 14.87
CA ASN A 493 -15.68 -20.28 15.37
C ASN A 493 -16.24 -18.97 14.80
N MET A 494 -17.20 -19.10 13.88
CA MET A 494 -17.94 -17.96 13.31
C MET A 494 -19.09 -17.55 14.24
N LEU A 495 -19.22 -16.24 14.48
CA LEU A 495 -20.38 -15.64 15.12
C LEU A 495 -21.49 -15.50 14.08
N GLU A 496 -22.59 -16.23 14.25
CA GLU A 496 -23.70 -16.16 13.31
C GLU A 496 -24.43 -14.80 13.42
N ARG A 497 -24.72 -14.23 12.26
CA ARG A 497 -25.43 -12.97 12.09
C ARG A 497 -26.47 -13.07 10.98
N VAL A 498 -27.58 -12.38 11.13
CA VAL A 498 -28.66 -12.26 10.14
C VAL A 498 -28.86 -10.81 9.72
N THR A 499 -29.40 -10.61 8.52
CA THR A 499 -29.78 -9.28 8.00
C THR A 499 -31.20 -9.36 7.46
N LYS A 500 -31.96 -8.27 7.61
CA LYS A 500 -33.37 -8.13 7.16
C LYS A 500 -33.55 -6.97 6.18
N ASP A 501 -32.47 -6.26 5.84
CA ASP A 501 -32.47 -4.99 5.13
C ASP A 501 -31.53 -4.97 3.92
N TYR A 502 -31.30 -6.16 3.34
CA TYR A 502 -30.36 -6.41 2.23
C TYR A 502 -28.90 -6.10 2.58
N CYS A 503 -28.43 -6.63 3.71
CA CYS A 503 -27.04 -6.52 4.21
C CYS A 503 -26.60 -5.10 4.58
N ARG A 504 -27.53 -4.19 4.89
CA ARG A 504 -27.19 -2.84 5.39
C ARG A 504 -26.86 -2.87 6.88
N THR A 505 -27.58 -3.67 7.65
CA THR A 505 -27.29 -3.95 9.06
C THR A 505 -27.29 -5.46 9.32
N PHE A 506 -26.59 -5.84 10.38
CA PHE A 506 -26.49 -7.22 10.83
C PHE A 506 -26.86 -7.31 12.32
N GLN A 507 -27.65 -8.32 12.65
CA GLN A 507 -28.02 -8.68 14.02
C GLN A 507 -27.34 -10.02 14.34
N PHE A 508 -26.52 -10.06 15.39
CA PHE A 508 -25.97 -11.31 15.91
C PHE A 508 -27.10 -12.20 16.44
N THR A 509 -27.04 -13.51 16.19
CA THR A 509 -28.03 -14.47 16.73
C THR A 509 -27.62 -15.02 18.10
N GLY A 510 -26.41 -14.69 18.56
CA GLY A 510 -25.79 -15.28 19.75
C GLY A 510 -25.25 -16.71 19.53
N ARG A 511 -25.49 -17.32 18.36
CA ARG A 511 -25.01 -18.68 18.06
C ARG A 511 -23.58 -18.65 17.51
N LEU A 512 -22.74 -19.53 18.02
CA LEU A 512 -21.44 -19.87 17.44
C LEU A 512 -21.62 -21.03 16.47
N LYS A 513 -20.86 -20.98 15.37
CA LYS A 513 -20.78 -22.08 14.41
C LYS A 513 -19.31 -22.38 14.12
N GLU A 514 -18.84 -23.54 14.55
CA GLU A 514 -17.53 -24.05 14.15
C GLU A 514 -17.52 -24.42 12.66
N ALA A 515 -16.37 -24.24 12.02
CA ALA A 515 -16.13 -24.62 10.64
C ALA A 515 -14.65 -24.97 10.40
N VAL A 516 -14.37 -25.83 9.42
CA VAL A 516 -13.00 -26.07 8.94
C VAL A 516 -12.44 -24.78 8.33
N ASN A 517 -11.22 -24.40 8.71
CA ASN A 517 -10.68 -23.07 8.46
C ASN A 517 -9.73 -23.00 7.25
N LEU A 518 -10.26 -22.62 6.09
CA LEU A 518 -9.46 -22.26 4.91
C LEU A 518 -9.33 -20.74 4.73
N SER A 519 -9.54 -19.96 5.80
CA SER A 519 -9.70 -18.50 5.73
C SER A 519 -8.55 -17.69 6.34
N SER A 520 -7.83 -18.25 7.33
CA SER A 520 -6.65 -17.59 7.95
C SER A 520 -5.34 -17.95 7.24
N TYR A 521 -4.34 -17.07 7.35
CA TYR A 521 -2.98 -17.32 6.86
C TYR A 521 -2.09 -18.06 7.88
N ASN A 522 -2.67 -18.86 8.78
CA ASN A 522 -1.95 -19.57 9.85
C ASN A 522 -1.21 -20.81 9.29
N TYR A 523 -0.28 -20.60 8.35
CA TYR A 523 0.29 -21.64 7.50
C TYR A 523 0.96 -22.78 8.29
N LEU A 524 1.73 -22.48 9.33
CA LEU A 524 2.36 -23.51 10.18
C LEU A 524 1.54 -23.87 11.42
N GLY A 525 0.38 -23.22 11.64
CA GLY A 525 -0.48 -23.49 12.79
C GLY A 525 0.10 -22.98 14.12
N PHE A 526 0.92 -21.93 14.12
CA PHE A 526 1.55 -21.38 15.35
C PHE A 526 0.67 -20.40 16.13
N ALA A 527 -0.41 -19.85 15.55
CA ALA A 527 -1.43 -19.18 16.35
C ALA A 527 -2.22 -20.27 17.12
N GLN A 528 -1.92 -20.41 18.41
CA GLN A 528 -2.47 -21.38 19.36
C GLN A 528 -2.62 -20.71 20.74
N SER A 529 -3.58 -21.14 21.56
CA SER A 529 -3.81 -20.59 22.92
C SER A 529 -3.16 -21.41 24.03
N THR A 530 -2.31 -22.39 23.68
CA THR A 530 -1.65 -23.36 24.59
C THR A 530 -0.44 -23.95 23.89
N GLY A 531 0.57 -24.35 24.65
CA GLY A 531 1.79 -24.98 24.14
C GLY A 531 2.91 -23.97 23.91
N PRO A 532 4.13 -24.42 23.54
CA PRO A 532 5.37 -23.72 23.90
C PRO A 532 5.48 -22.24 23.53
N CYS A 533 4.83 -21.80 22.45
CA CYS A 533 4.80 -20.38 22.08
C CYS A 533 3.90 -19.54 23.00
N ALA A 534 2.73 -20.05 23.37
CA ALA A 534 1.83 -19.41 24.34
C ALA A 534 2.40 -19.46 25.76
N ASP A 535 2.95 -20.62 26.16
CA ASP A 535 3.51 -20.83 27.50
C ASP A 535 4.70 -19.87 27.75
N ALA A 536 5.60 -19.70 26.77
CA ALA A 536 6.70 -18.73 26.83
C ALA A 536 6.23 -17.26 26.79
N VAL A 537 5.11 -16.98 26.13
CA VAL A 537 4.50 -15.65 26.12
C VAL A 537 3.87 -15.31 27.48
N GLU A 538 3.30 -16.28 28.20
CA GLU A 538 2.84 -16.07 29.58
C GLU A 538 4.00 -15.73 30.51
N GLU A 539 5.13 -16.45 30.42
CA GLU A 539 6.34 -16.17 31.20
C GLU A 539 6.91 -14.76 30.91
N ILE A 540 6.97 -14.32 29.65
CA ILE A 540 7.57 -13.04 29.28
C ILE A 540 6.78 -11.83 29.81
N VAL A 541 5.45 -11.95 29.98
CA VAL A 541 4.60 -10.89 30.55
C VAL A 541 5.05 -10.51 31.96
N HIS A 542 5.44 -11.48 32.78
CA HIS A 542 5.90 -11.24 34.15
C HIS A 542 7.27 -10.56 34.22
N THR A 543 8.06 -10.58 33.14
CA THR A 543 9.41 -10.01 33.09
C THR A 543 9.47 -8.66 32.35
N TYR A 544 8.73 -8.53 31.24
CA TYR A 544 8.79 -7.36 30.34
C TYR A 544 7.47 -6.58 30.22
N GLY A 545 6.37 -7.10 30.80
CA GLY A 545 5.05 -6.51 30.65
C GLY A 545 4.48 -6.61 29.22
N LEU A 546 3.45 -5.79 28.94
CA LEU A 546 2.70 -5.85 27.68
C LEU A 546 3.22 -4.88 26.60
N SER A 547 3.93 -3.82 26.99
CA SER A 547 4.43 -2.79 26.07
C SER A 547 5.55 -1.98 26.73
N SER A 548 6.48 -1.50 25.90
CA SER A 548 7.51 -0.52 26.24
C SER A 548 7.01 0.93 26.21
N CYS A 549 5.85 1.18 25.60
CA CYS A 549 5.20 2.50 25.47
C CYS A 549 6.07 3.62 24.84
N GLY A 550 7.00 3.27 23.94
CA GLY A 550 7.85 4.25 23.24
C GLY A 550 8.35 3.79 21.86
N THR A 551 8.99 4.69 21.11
CA THR A 551 9.60 4.41 19.80
C THR A 551 10.95 3.67 19.95
N ARG A 552 11.46 3.06 18.86
CA ARG A 552 12.75 2.33 18.90
C ARG A 552 13.97 3.22 19.10
N LEU A 553 13.91 4.51 18.73
CA LEU A 553 15.02 5.46 18.93
C LEU A 553 14.99 6.16 20.30
N GLU A 554 13.89 6.06 21.03
CA GLU A 554 13.73 6.57 22.39
C GLU A 554 13.78 5.41 23.41
N ALA A 555 12.99 5.47 24.48
CA ALA A 555 12.96 4.46 25.54
C ALA A 555 12.33 3.10 25.14
N GLY A 556 11.87 2.93 23.89
CA GLY A 556 11.13 1.73 23.46
C GLY A 556 11.98 0.50 23.11
N SER A 557 13.31 0.62 23.02
CA SER A 557 14.19 -0.49 22.66
C SER A 557 14.54 -1.38 23.86
N LEU A 558 14.06 -2.63 23.82
CA LEU A 558 14.37 -3.71 24.77
C LEU A 558 15.39 -4.69 24.19
N ASP A 559 16.15 -5.41 25.02
CA ASP A 559 17.10 -6.43 24.57
C ASP A 559 16.43 -7.60 23.82
N LEU A 560 15.16 -7.90 24.15
CA LEU A 560 14.31 -8.85 23.43
C LEU A 560 14.09 -8.44 21.96
N HIS A 561 14.11 -7.14 21.62
CA HIS A 561 14.08 -6.70 20.23
C HIS A 561 15.36 -7.13 19.50
N SER A 562 16.53 -6.87 20.10
CA SER A 562 17.84 -7.21 19.50
C SER A 562 17.99 -8.72 19.31
N LYS A 563 17.67 -9.52 20.34
CA LYS A 563 17.64 -10.99 20.27
C LYS A 563 16.74 -11.52 19.15
N THR A 564 15.61 -10.85 18.90
CA THR A 564 14.67 -11.23 17.83
C THR A 564 15.16 -10.74 16.46
N GLU A 565 15.78 -9.56 16.36
CA GLU A 565 16.43 -9.07 15.13
C GLU A 565 17.59 -9.98 14.70
N GLU A 566 18.40 -10.45 15.64
CA GLU A 566 19.48 -11.43 15.41
C GLU A 566 18.94 -12.78 14.94
N LEU A 567 17.91 -13.33 15.59
CA LEU A 567 17.30 -14.61 15.20
C LEU A 567 16.68 -14.53 13.80
N VAL A 568 15.97 -13.45 13.49
CA VAL A 568 15.33 -13.22 12.18
C VAL A 568 16.39 -13.04 11.08
N ALA A 569 17.49 -12.34 11.36
CA ALA A 569 18.62 -12.23 10.43
C ALA A 569 19.25 -13.60 10.14
N GLU A 570 19.51 -14.42 11.19
CA GLU A 570 20.09 -15.77 11.02
C GLU A 570 19.14 -16.71 10.27
N PHE A 571 17.83 -16.63 10.54
CA PHE A 571 16.81 -17.40 9.85
C PHE A 571 16.71 -17.02 8.37
N MET A 572 16.80 -15.74 8.01
CA MET A 572 16.80 -15.31 6.60
C MET A 572 18.17 -15.40 5.92
N GLY A 573 19.24 -15.73 6.66
CA GLY A 573 20.61 -15.80 6.11
C GLY A 573 21.20 -14.44 5.76
N LYS A 574 20.89 -13.42 6.58
CA LYS A 574 21.27 -12.01 6.40
C LYS A 574 22.08 -11.50 7.59
N GLU A 575 22.71 -10.34 7.42
CA GLU A 575 23.64 -9.78 8.40
C GLU A 575 22.93 -9.03 9.54
N SER A 576 21.79 -8.43 9.27
CA SER A 576 20.96 -7.78 10.28
C SER A 576 19.49 -7.73 9.84
N ALA A 577 18.62 -7.45 10.80
CA ALA A 577 17.20 -7.24 10.59
C ALA A 577 16.70 -5.97 11.32
N LEU A 578 15.62 -5.40 10.82
CA LEU A 578 14.82 -4.37 11.48
C LEU A 578 13.38 -4.87 11.63
N LEU A 579 12.84 -4.88 12.85
CA LEU A 579 11.44 -5.21 13.11
C LEU A 579 10.54 -3.98 13.00
N VAL A 580 9.33 -4.18 12.48
CA VAL A 580 8.27 -3.16 12.37
C VAL A 580 6.97 -3.72 12.94
N SER A 581 6.31 -2.96 13.80
CA SER A 581 5.09 -3.35 14.55
C SER A 581 3.91 -3.80 13.68
N MET A 582 3.78 -3.26 12.47
CA MET A 582 2.66 -3.50 11.54
C MET A 582 3.16 -4.00 10.18
N GLY A 583 2.71 -5.19 9.74
CA GLY A 583 3.18 -5.83 8.50
C GLY A 583 2.88 -5.05 7.20
N TYR A 584 1.85 -4.20 7.19
CA TYR A 584 1.62 -3.27 6.07
C TYR A 584 2.66 -2.14 6.07
N ALA A 585 2.90 -1.54 7.25
CA ALA A 585 3.89 -0.48 7.42
C ALA A 585 5.29 -0.93 7.00
N THR A 586 5.67 -2.19 7.31
CA THR A 586 6.95 -2.79 6.91
C THR A 586 7.33 -2.53 5.45
N ASN A 587 6.38 -2.56 4.51
CA ASN A 587 6.62 -2.14 3.13
C ASN A 587 6.49 -0.62 2.95
N SER A 588 5.37 -0.03 3.40
CA SER A 588 4.99 1.32 3.03
C SER A 588 5.90 2.42 3.62
N THR A 589 6.53 2.20 4.77
CA THR A 589 7.47 3.16 5.38
C THR A 589 8.92 2.90 4.96
N THR A 590 9.30 1.65 4.73
CA THR A 590 10.67 1.25 4.37
C THR A 590 11.08 1.72 2.96
N ILE A 591 10.21 1.58 1.95
CA ILE A 591 10.59 1.88 0.55
C ILE A 591 10.99 3.37 0.38
N ALA A 592 10.38 4.28 1.14
CA ALA A 592 10.75 5.70 1.16
C ALA A 592 12.13 5.99 1.80
N GLY A 593 12.70 5.04 2.57
CA GLY A 593 14.08 5.07 3.06
C GLY A 593 15.10 4.36 2.16
N LEU A 594 14.66 3.73 1.06
CA LEU A 594 15.50 2.98 0.12
C LEU A 594 15.58 3.63 -1.28
N ALA A 595 14.53 4.35 -1.67
CA ALA A 595 14.40 5.01 -2.94
C ALA A 595 14.00 6.48 -2.73
N SER A 596 14.44 7.35 -3.64
CA SER A 596 14.14 8.79 -3.60
C SER A 596 14.13 9.40 -5.01
N LYS A 597 13.74 10.67 -5.14
CA LYS A 597 13.75 11.43 -6.41
C LYS A 597 15.08 11.25 -7.17
N GLY A 598 14.99 10.74 -8.40
CA GLY A 598 16.14 10.35 -9.25
C GLY A 598 16.55 8.87 -9.17
N SER A 599 15.79 8.06 -8.42
CA SER A 599 15.83 6.59 -8.45
C SER A 599 14.72 6.06 -9.37
N LEU A 600 14.91 4.84 -9.87
CA LEU A 600 13.91 4.06 -10.59
C LEU A 600 13.42 2.91 -9.70
N ILE A 601 12.10 2.77 -9.56
CA ILE A 601 11.47 1.55 -9.04
C ILE A 601 10.84 0.82 -10.23
N ILE A 602 11.07 -0.49 -10.31
CA ILE A 602 10.35 -1.40 -11.20
C ILE A 602 9.50 -2.32 -10.33
N SER A 603 8.20 -2.35 -10.58
CA SER A 603 7.21 -3.14 -9.83
C SER A 603 6.57 -4.19 -10.73
N ASP A 604 6.30 -5.38 -10.19
CA ASP A 604 5.31 -6.30 -10.76
C ASP A 604 3.93 -5.62 -10.76
N GLU A 605 3.07 -5.93 -11.72
CA GLU A 605 1.72 -5.35 -11.83
C GLU A 605 0.76 -5.82 -10.73
N LEU A 606 1.01 -6.97 -10.09
CA LEU A 606 0.19 -7.54 -9.02
C LEU A 606 0.79 -7.36 -7.61
N ASN A 607 1.90 -6.63 -7.48
CA ASN A 607 2.51 -6.34 -6.18
C ASN A 607 1.50 -5.74 -5.19
N HIS A 608 1.49 -6.27 -3.96
CA HIS A 608 0.60 -5.87 -2.88
C HIS A 608 0.57 -4.35 -2.62
N ASN A 609 -0.60 -3.82 -2.25
CA ASN A 609 -0.85 -2.37 -2.16
C ASN A 609 0.10 -1.62 -1.20
N SER A 610 0.70 -2.29 -0.21
CA SER A 610 1.72 -1.68 0.65
C SER A 610 3.05 -1.40 -0.08
N LEU A 611 3.45 -2.26 -1.03
CA LEU A 611 4.59 -2.05 -1.93
C LEU A 611 4.31 -0.89 -2.88
N VAL A 612 3.10 -0.86 -3.47
CA VAL A 612 2.65 0.22 -4.37
C VAL A 612 2.60 1.56 -3.64
N PHE A 613 2.07 1.59 -2.42
CA PHE A 613 2.00 2.80 -1.60
C PHE A 613 3.39 3.29 -1.19
N GLY A 614 4.27 2.42 -0.69
CA GLY A 614 5.64 2.78 -0.32
C GLY A 614 6.47 3.26 -1.52
N SER A 615 6.28 2.64 -2.69
CA SER A 615 6.88 3.08 -3.95
C SER A 615 6.44 4.49 -4.33
N ARG A 616 5.14 4.80 -4.21
CA ARG A 616 4.61 6.16 -4.46
C ARG A 616 5.14 7.17 -3.43
N LEU A 617 5.19 6.80 -2.15
CA LEU A 617 5.67 7.67 -1.06
C LEU A 617 7.15 8.07 -1.24
N SER A 618 7.98 7.19 -1.82
CA SER A 618 9.40 7.46 -2.09
C SER A 618 9.66 8.65 -3.04
N GLY A 619 8.69 9.01 -3.89
CA GLY A 619 8.89 10.00 -4.96
C GLY A 619 9.92 9.58 -6.02
N ALA A 620 10.31 8.31 -6.08
CA ALA A 620 11.07 7.74 -7.19
C ALA A 620 10.21 7.68 -8.47
N PHE A 621 10.86 7.50 -9.63
CA PHE A 621 10.15 7.22 -10.87
C PHE A 621 9.76 5.74 -10.90
N ILE A 622 8.50 5.43 -11.19
CA ILE A 622 7.97 4.06 -11.14
C ILE A 622 7.70 3.56 -12.55
N ARG A 623 8.16 2.35 -12.86
CA ARG A 623 7.74 1.54 -14.01
C ARG A 623 7.09 0.25 -13.51
N VAL A 624 6.19 -0.28 -14.31
CA VAL A 624 5.52 -1.57 -14.08
C VAL A 624 5.91 -2.53 -15.21
N PHE A 625 6.06 -3.81 -14.89
CA PHE A 625 6.16 -4.92 -15.86
C PHE A 625 5.06 -5.94 -15.57
N LYS A 626 4.69 -6.73 -16.59
CA LYS A 626 3.64 -7.76 -16.48
C LYS A 626 3.97 -8.84 -15.46
N HIS A 627 2.94 -9.39 -14.84
CA HIS A 627 3.05 -10.32 -13.72
C HIS A 627 3.97 -11.51 -14.02
N ASN A 628 5.07 -11.62 -13.27
CA ASN A 628 6.07 -12.69 -13.39
C ASN A 628 6.67 -12.86 -14.82
N ASP A 629 6.51 -11.87 -15.72
CA ASP A 629 7.04 -11.91 -17.09
C ASP A 629 8.47 -11.35 -17.16
N VAL A 630 9.44 -12.26 -17.11
CA VAL A 630 10.87 -11.98 -17.21
C VAL A 630 11.25 -11.27 -18.52
N LYS A 631 10.51 -11.47 -19.62
CA LYS A 631 10.80 -10.86 -20.94
C LYS A 631 10.31 -9.41 -20.97
N ASP A 632 9.13 -9.15 -20.42
CA ASP A 632 8.61 -7.79 -20.23
C ASP A 632 9.49 -7.01 -19.26
N LEU A 633 9.94 -7.65 -18.16
CA LEU A 633 10.93 -7.10 -17.23
C LEU A 633 12.26 -6.75 -17.91
N GLU A 634 12.86 -7.64 -18.72
CA GLU A 634 14.08 -7.30 -19.46
C GLU A 634 13.86 -6.15 -20.46
N SER A 635 12.67 -6.07 -21.09
CA SER A 635 12.30 -4.97 -21.98
C SER A 635 12.23 -3.62 -21.23
N VAL A 636 11.51 -3.59 -20.10
CA VAL A 636 11.37 -2.40 -19.23
C VAL A 636 12.72 -1.96 -18.66
N LEU A 637 13.58 -2.91 -18.24
CA LEU A 637 14.95 -2.64 -17.80
C LEU A 637 15.78 -2.00 -18.91
N ARG A 638 15.82 -2.59 -20.11
CA ARG A 638 16.58 -2.08 -21.25
C ARG A 638 16.16 -0.66 -21.62
N ASP A 639 14.86 -0.43 -21.76
CA ASP A 639 14.28 0.88 -22.06
C ASP A 639 14.67 1.91 -20.99
N ALA A 640 14.30 1.67 -19.72
CA ALA A 640 14.53 2.62 -18.64
C ALA A 640 16.02 2.90 -18.36
N ILE A 641 16.90 1.91 -18.52
CA ILE A 641 18.36 2.11 -18.42
C ILE A 641 18.88 2.94 -19.60
N SER A 642 18.41 2.67 -20.83
CA SER A 642 18.86 3.40 -22.03
C SER A 642 18.42 4.87 -22.07
N GLN A 643 17.22 5.17 -21.54
CA GLN A 643 16.67 6.52 -21.52
C GLN A 643 17.16 7.36 -20.33
N GLY A 644 17.53 6.71 -19.22
CA GLY A 644 17.88 7.38 -17.97
C GLY A 644 16.71 8.15 -17.33
N GLN A 645 17.04 9.08 -16.43
CA GLN A 645 16.08 9.91 -15.73
C GLN A 645 15.29 10.83 -16.70
N PRO A 646 13.94 10.86 -16.65
CA PRO A 646 13.11 11.70 -17.51
C PRO A 646 13.56 13.16 -17.58
N ARG A 647 13.43 13.76 -18.78
CA ARG A 647 13.85 15.14 -19.13
C ARG A 647 15.35 15.43 -19.07
N THR A 648 16.13 14.68 -18.28
CA THR A 648 17.56 14.96 -18.03
C THR A 648 18.51 13.94 -18.65
N HIS A 649 17.99 12.74 -18.98
CA HIS A 649 18.74 11.59 -19.50
C HIS A 649 19.97 11.18 -18.65
N ARG A 650 19.99 11.59 -17.37
CA ARG A 650 21.06 11.24 -16.43
C ARG A 650 20.91 9.78 -15.97
N PRO A 651 22.02 9.07 -15.68
CA PRO A 651 21.95 7.75 -15.04
C PRO A 651 21.10 7.78 -13.75
N TRP A 652 20.42 6.69 -13.45
CA TRP A 652 19.63 6.53 -12.23
C TRP A 652 20.54 6.49 -10.99
N LYS A 653 20.13 7.11 -9.88
CA LYS A 653 20.84 7.01 -8.59
C LYS A 653 20.85 5.59 -8.04
N ASN A 654 19.71 4.91 -8.19
CA ASN A 654 19.42 3.56 -7.76
C ASN A 654 18.36 3.00 -8.73
N ILE A 655 18.41 1.70 -9.02
CA ILE A 655 17.35 0.95 -9.69
C ILE A 655 16.93 -0.16 -8.74
N LEU A 656 15.68 -0.15 -8.30
CA LEU A 656 15.12 -1.11 -7.35
C LEU A 656 14.00 -1.90 -8.02
N LEU A 657 14.20 -3.20 -8.22
CA LEU A 657 13.16 -4.14 -8.63
C LEU A 657 12.45 -4.67 -7.37
N ILE A 658 11.13 -4.65 -7.38
CA ILE A 658 10.26 -5.09 -6.27
C ILE A 658 9.32 -6.19 -6.76
N VAL A 659 9.30 -7.33 -6.07
CA VAL A 659 8.45 -8.51 -6.35
C VAL A 659 8.00 -9.21 -5.07
N GLU A 660 6.87 -9.92 -5.09
CA GLU A 660 6.48 -10.89 -4.04
C GLU A 660 7.17 -12.25 -4.26
N GLY A 661 7.52 -12.97 -3.19
CA GLY A 661 8.08 -14.32 -3.25
C GLY A 661 7.04 -15.39 -3.61
N LEU A 662 5.84 -15.25 -3.05
CA LEU A 662 4.62 -15.99 -3.38
C LEU A 662 3.46 -14.98 -3.42
N TYR A 663 2.78 -14.81 -4.56
CA TYR A 663 1.83 -13.71 -4.74
C TYR A 663 0.49 -13.99 -4.05
N SER A 664 0.03 -13.03 -3.26
CA SER A 664 -1.02 -13.20 -2.25
C SER A 664 -2.41 -13.64 -2.75
N MET A 665 -2.79 -13.36 -4.00
CA MET A 665 -4.09 -13.76 -4.57
C MET A 665 -3.97 -14.85 -5.64
N GLU A 666 -2.91 -14.83 -6.44
CA GLU A 666 -2.64 -15.73 -7.57
C GLU A 666 -2.06 -17.08 -7.13
N GLY A 667 -1.35 -17.15 -5.99
CA GLY A 667 -0.63 -18.35 -5.57
C GLY A 667 0.55 -18.72 -6.48
N SER A 668 0.99 -17.82 -7.36
CA SER A 668 2.19 -17.96 -8.18
C SER A 668 3.45 -17.67 -7.35
N ILE A 669 4.53 -18.39 -7.64
CA ILE A 669 5.87 -18.18 -7.08
C ILE A 669 6.68 -17.38 -8.11
N VAL A 670 7.45 -16.38 -7.65
CA VAL A 670 8.27 -15.57 -8.56
C VAL A 670 9.38 -16.39 -9.21
N LYS A 671 9.72 -16.07 -10.46
CA LYS A 671 10.81 -16.70 -11.24
C LYS A 671 12.19 -16.17 -10.82
N LEU A 672 12.48 -16.28 -9.52
CA LEU A 672 13.68 -15.75 -8.87
C LEU A 672 15.02 -16.14 -9.55
N PRO A 673 15.22 -17.38 -10.05
CA PRO A 673 16.47 -17.73 -10.74
C PRO A 673 16.74 -16.87 -11.98
N GLU A 674 15.69 -16.52 -12.73
CA GLU A 674 15.78 -15.68 -13.92
C GLU A 674 15.96 -14.21 -13.55
N ILE A 675 15.26 -13.73 -12.51
CA ILE A 675 15.43 -12.37 -11.99
C ILE A 675 16.85 -12.15 -11.45
N VAL A 676 17.45 -13.13 -10.76
CA VAL A 676 18.85 -13.07 -10.30
C VAL A 676 19.82 -13.05 -11.49
N ALA A 677 19.53 -13.75 -12.59
CA ALA A 677 20.32 -13.64 -13.82
C ALA A 677 20.22 -12.24 -14.45
N LEU A 678 19.01 -11.64 -14.49
CA LEU A 678 18.82 -10.25 -14.92
C LEU A 678 19.53 -9.25 -13.99
N LYS A 679 19.50 -9.46 -12.67
CA LYS A 679 20.24 -8.63 -11.69
C LYS A 679 21.74 -8.64 -12.00
N LYS A 680 22.32 -9.83 -12.21
CA LYS A 680 23.75 -9.97 -12.53
C LYS A 680 24.13 -9.29 -13.84
N LYS A 681 23.21 -9.22 -14.80
CA LYS A 681 23.36 -8.56 -16.12
C LYS A 681 23.18 -7.04 -16.08
N TYR A 682 22.17 -6.53 -15.35
CA TYR A 682 21.75 -5.12 -15.38
C TYR A 682 22.10 -4.31 -14.12
N LYS A 683 22.65 -4.95 -13.07
CA LYS A 683 23.16 -4.32 -11.84
C LYS A 683 22.13 -3.47 -11.07
N PHE A 684 20.87 -3.91 -11.06
CA PHE A 684 19.83 -3.35 -10.19
C PHE A 684 19.85 -3.99 -8.78
N ASN A 685 19.26 -3.30 -7.81
CA ASN A 685 18.95 -3.84 -6.49
C ASN A 685 17.58 -4.55 -6.51
N LEU A 686 17.44 -5.61 -5.72
CA LEU A 686 16.29 -6.52 -5.68
C LEU A 686 15.70 -6.57 -4.26
N TYR A 687 14.43 -6.22 -4.16
CA TYR A 687 13.57 -6.32 -2.99
C TYR A 687 12.57 -7.46 -3.21
N VAL A 688 12.57 -8.46 -2.33
CA VAL A 688 11.60 -9.56 -2.35
C VAL A 688 10.75 -9.49 -1.09
N ASP A 689 9.44 -9.37 -1.29
CA ASP A 689 8.43 -9.50 -0.24
C ASP A 689 8.15 -11.00 -0.02
N GLU A 690 8.81 -11.59 0.98
CA GLU A 690 8.63 -12.99 1.39
C GLU A 690 7.37 -13.18 2.27
N ALA A 691 6.49 -12.18 2.43
CA ALA A 691 5.42 -12.20 3.44
C ALA A 691 4.36 -13.29 3.23
N HIS A 692 4.34 -13.99 2.11
CA HIS A 692 3.50 -15.18 1.86
C HIS A 692 4.29 -16.47 1.71
N SER A 693 5.59 -16.40 1.43
CA SER A 693 6.49 -17.53 1.20
C SER A 693 7.30 -17.93 2.44
N VAL A 694 7.65 -16.99 3.33
CA VAL A 694 8.36 -17.31 4.59
C VAL A 694 7.50 -18.18 5.50
N GLY A 695 8.07 -19.28 5.99
CA GLY A 695 7.39 -20.35 6.73
C GLY A 695 6.36 -21.14 5.91
N ALA A 696 6.18 -20.83 4.62
CA ALA A 696 5.15 -21.41 3.77
C ALA A 696 5.72 -22.29 2.64
N ILE A 697 6.87 -21.90 2.07
CA ILE A 697 7.64 -22.66 1.08
C ILE A 697 9.12 -22.75 1.45
N GLY A 698 9.84 -23.66 0.78
CA GLY A 698 11.24 -23.98 1.06
C GLY A 698 11.40 -25.09 2.10
N PRO A 699 12.38 -26.00 1.96
CA PRO A 699 12.54 -27.16 2.84
C PRO A 699 12.88 -26.80 4.30
N ARG A 700 13.39 -25.59 4.55
CA ARG A 700 13.69 -25.02 5.87
C ARG A 700 12.72 -23.88 6.24
N GLY A 701 11.69 -23.64 5.42
CA GLY A 701 10.71 -22.57 5.62
C GLY A 701 11.27 -21.16 5.44
N ARG A 702 12.42 -20.97 4.79
CA ARG A 702 13.07 -19.64 4.68
C ARG A 702 12.61 -18.82 3.46
N GLY A 703 11.53 -19.22 2.79
CA GLY A 703 10.95 -18.47 1.66
C GLY A 703 11.45 -18.89 0.28
N VAL A 704 11.26 -18.02 -0.71
CA VAL A 704 11.51 -18.32 -2.13
C VAL A 704 13.01 -18.53 -2.44
N CYS A 705 13.91 -17.87 -1.69
CA CYS A 705 15.35 -18.17 -1.79
C CYS A 705 15.65 -19.64 -1.44
N ASP A 706 15.04 -20.17 -0.39
CA ASP A 706 15.21 -21.55 0.09
C ASP A 706 14.48 -22.57 -0.80
N TYR A 707 13.32 -22.20 -1.35
CA TYR A 707 12.61 -22.99 -2.35
C TYR A 707 13.46 -23.29 -3.60
N TYR A 708 14.16 -22.29 -4.15
CA TYR A 708 15.04 -22.48 -5.30
C TYR A 708 16.49 -22.88 -4.96
N GLY A 709 16.87 -22.92 -3.67
CA GLY A 709 18.26 -23.16 -3.25
C GLY A 709 19.23 -22.03 -3.61
N ILE A 710 18.73 -20.79 -3.71
CA ILE A 710 19.51 -19.57 -3.97
C ILE A 710 20.08 -19.03 -2.66
N ASP A 711 21.33 -18.56 -2.68
CA ASP A 711 21.94 -17.86 -1.54
C ASP A 711 21.18 -16.54 -1.28
N PRO A 712 20.65 -16.28 -0.07
CA PRO A 712 19.99 -15.02 0.30
C PRO A 712 20.79 -13.74 -0.01
N LYS A 713 22.11 -13.83 -0.20
CA LYS A 713 22.98 -12.72 -0.64
C LYS A 713 22.74 -12.27 -2.09
N GLU A 714 22.11 -13.09 -2.92
CA GLU A 714 21.77 -12.74 -4.31
C GLU A 714 20.58 -11.78 -4.39
N VAL A 715 19.70 -11.79 -3.38
CA VAL A 715 18.70 -10.75 -3.13
C VAL A 715 19.32 -9.68 -2.24
N ASP A 716 19.03 -8.40 -2.40
CA ASP A 716 19.60 -7.37 -1.51
C ASP A 716 18.78 -7.28 -0.23
N ILE A 717 17.46 -7.15 -0.38
CA ILE A 717 16.51 -6.91 0.71
C ILE A 717 15.42 -7.97 0.70
N LEU A 718 15.29 -8.68 1.82
CA LEU A 718 14.23 -9.64 2.10
C LEU A 718 13.28 -9.02 3.13
N MET A 719 12.04 -8.75 2.73
CA MET A 719 10.98 -8.32 3.63
C MET A 719 10.10 -9.51 4.01
N GLY A 720 9.49 -9.50 5.20
CA GLY A 720 8.41 -10.46 5.49
C GLY A 720 7.48 -9.99 6.61
N THR A 721 6.47 -10.81 6.92
CA THR A 721 5.50 -10.54 7.99
C THR A 721 5.41 -11.69 8.97
N PHE A 722 5.16 -11.37 10.24
CA PHE A 722 4.89 -12.36 11.28
C PHE A 722 3.38 -12.69 11.42
N THR A 723 2.51 -11.91 10.75
CA THR A 723 1.03 -12.03 10.77
C THR A 723 0.46 -13.31 10.14
N LYS A 724 1.30 -14.23 9.66
CA LYS A 724 0.90 -15.41 8.88
C LYS A 724 1.50 -16.69 9.48
N SER A 725 2.59 -17.20 8.92
CA SER A 725 3.21 -18.48 9.29
C SER A 725 3.57 -18.58 10.78
N PHE A 726 4.00 -17.47 11.39
CA PHE A 726 4.47 -17.39 12.78
C PHE A 726 3.34 -17.13 13.80
N GLY A 727 2.12 -16.80 13.34
CA GLY A 727 0.98 -16.54 14.22
C GLY A 727 1.10 -15.31 15.13
N ALA A 728 1.92 -14.31 14.78
CA ALA A 728 2.20 -13.12 15.58
C ALA A 728 1.69 -11.83 14.90
N ALA A 729 2.33 -10.69 15.17
CA ALA A 729 2.02 -9.40 14.56
C ALA A 729 3.29 -8.71 13.99
N GLY A 730 3.10 -7.75 13.10
CA GLY A 730 4.19 -6.99 12.48
C GLY A 730 4.93 -7.69 11.33
N GLY A 731 6.13 -7.23 11.05
CA GLY A 731 7.01 -7.72 10.00
C GLY A 731 8.45 -7.27 10.16
N TYR A 732 9.29 -7.63 9.19
CA TYR A 732 10.72 -7.40 9.23
C TYR A 732 11.29 -6.97 7.87
N ILE A 733 12.47 -6.35 7.92
CA ILE A 733 13.36 -6.11 6.78
C ILE A 733 14.72 -6.72 7.11
N CYS A 734 15.27 -7.57 6.24
CA CYS A 734 16.59 -8.17 6.36
C CYS A 734 17.46 -7.81 5.15
N ALA A 735 18.67 -7.30 5.41
CA ALA A 735 19.59 -6.80 4.38
C ALA A 735 21.06 -6.92 4.86
N SER A 736 21.99 -6.20 4.23
CA SER A 736 23.32 -5.98 4.81
C SER A 736 23.22 -5.07 6.04
N LYS A 737 24.25 -5.08 6.90
CA LYS A 737 24.24 -4.27 8.12
C LYS A 737 24.09 -2.77 7.85
N GLU A 738 24.72 -2.24 6.80
CA GLU A 738 24.68 -0.82 6.45
C GLU A 738 23.27 -0.36 6.03
N ILE A 739 22.54 -1.20 5.28
CA ILE A 739 21.16 -0.91 4.87
C ILE A 739 20.24 -0.89 6.09
N ILE A 740 20.40 -1.84 7.01
CA ILE A 740 19.58 -1.89 8.24
C ILE A 740 19.90 -0.74 9.19
N ASP A 741 21.17 -0.40 9.39
CA ASP A 741 21.56 0.72 10.25
C ASP A 741 21.16 2.08 9.64
N HIS A 742 21.16 2.23 8.31
CA HIS A 742 20.56 3.38 7.66
C HIS A 742 19.04 3.44 7.90
N LEU A 743 18.32 2.33 7.69
CA LEU A 743 16.88 2.26 7.90
C LEU A 743 16.48 2.53 9.36
N ARG A 744 17.27 2.10 10.36
CA ARG A 744 17.04 2.43 11.78
C ARG A 744 16.91 3.94 12.02
N LEU A 745 17.64 4.76 11.24
CA LEU A 745 17.68 6.22 11.37
C LEU A 745 16.66 6.98 10.49
N VAL A 746 16.19 6.40 9.38
CA VAL A 746 15.32 7.11 8.40
C VAL A 746 13.93 6.48 8.18
N ASN A 747 13.70 5.26 8.65
CA ASN A 747 12.41 4.60 8.50
C ASN A 747 11.40 5.19 9.49
N HIS A 748 10.31 5.77 9.00
CA HIS A 748 9.24 6.36 9.80
C HIS A 748 8.71 5.42 10.90
N SER A 749 8.68 4.10 10.68
CA SER A 749 8.28 3.11 11.69
C SER A 749 9.32 2.84 12.77
N SER A 750 10.61 3.12 12.52
CA SER A 750 11.69 3.05 13.51
C SER A 750 11.78 4.35 14.32
N VAL A 751 11.61 5.49 13.65
CA VAL A 751 11.77 6.83 14.22
C VAL A 751 10.53 7.29 14.99
N TYR A 752 9.33 7.07 14.45
CA TYR A 752 8.06 7.61 14.99
C TYR A 752 7.00 6.55 15.30
N GLY A 753 7.25 5.28 14.92
CA GLY A 753 6.34 4.17 15.19
C GLY A 753 6.52 3.58 16.58
N GLU A 754 5.45 2.99 17.11
CA GLU A 754 5.51 2.20 18.34
C GLU A 754 6.45 0.99 18.18
N SER A 755 7.28 0.74 19.18
CA SER A 755 8.13 -0.46 19.20
C SER A 755 7.30 -1.73 19.44
N MET A 756 7.83 -2.88 19.02
CA MET A 756 7.06 -4.13 19.00
C MET A 756 6.87 -4.67 20.43
N SER A 757 5.62 -5.00 20.76
CA SER A 757 5.25 -5.51 22.09
C SER A 757 6.04 -6.78 22.49
N PRO A 758 6.49 -6.92 23.75
CA PRO A 758 7.23 -8.10 24.24
C PRO A 758 6.56 -9.44 23.95
N ILE A 759 5.23 -9.53 24.11
CA ILE A 759 4.48 -10.77 23.83
C ILE A 759 4.48 -11.14 22.34
N VAL A 760 4.54 -10.13 21.46
CA VAL A 760 4.66 -10.35 20.01
C VAL A 760 6.08 -10.83 19.66
N LEU A 761 7.10 -10.20 20.24
CA LEU A 761 8.50 -10.61 20.08
C LEU A 761 8.72 -12.06 20.54
N GLN A 762 8.16 -12.45 21.69
CA GLN A 762 8.34 -13.81 22.21
C GLN A 762 7.60 -14.86 21.37
N GLN A 763 6.40 -14.57 20.85
CA GLN A 763 5.72 -15.45 19.88
C GLN A 763 6.56 -15.63 18.61
N ILE A 764 7.16 -14.55 18.08
CA ILE A 764 8.07 -14.61 16.91
C ILE A 764 9.29 -15.47 17.24
N TYR A 765 9.94 -15.19 18.37
CA TYR A 765 11.14 -15.87 18.81
C TYR A 765 10.90 -17.37 18.95
N THR A 766 9.92 -17.80 19.76
CA THR A 766 9.67 -19.22 20.03
C THR A 766 9.20 -19.97 18.78
N SER A 767 8.34 -19.38 17.94
CA SER A 767 7.90 -20.04 16.70
C SER A 767 9.05 -20.20 15.70
N MET A 768 9.88 -19.18 15.50
CA MET A 768 11.05 -19.24 14.63
C MET A 768 12.13 -20.20 15.17
N TRP A 769 12.37 -20.21 16.48
CA TRP A 769 13.27 -21.14 17.16
C TRP A 769 12.86 -22.61 16.95
N SER A 770 11.55 -22.89 16.99
CA SER A 770 10.98 -24.22 16.70
C SER A 770 11.09 -24.60 15.21
N ILE A 771 10.88 -23.67 14.28
CA ILE A 771 11.12 -23.90 12.83
C ILE A 771 12.61 -24.24 12.57
N MET A 772 13.52 -23.63 13.33
CA MET A 772 14.96 -23.91 13.27
C MET A 772 15.38 -25.22 13.98
N GLY A 773 14.45 -25.94 14.62
CA GLY A 773 14.74 -27.16 15.39
C GLY A 773 15.59 -26.91 16.65
N ARG A 774 15.72 -25.65 17.08
CA ARG A 774 16.55 -25.25 18.23
C ARG A 774 15.90 -25.51 19.59
N ASP A 775 14.61 -25.85 19.59
CA ASP A 775 13.91 -26.42 20.76
C ASP A 775 14.27 -27.91 21.00
N GLY A 776 15.10 -28.51 20.11
CA GLY A 776 15.46 -29.92 20.17
C GLY A 776 14.38 -30.86 19.63
N THR A 777 13.30 -30.33 19.06
CA THR A 777 12.16 -31.11 18.55
C THR A 777 12.16 -31.20 17.02
N GLY A 778 11.41 -32.17 16.49
CA GLY A 778 11.09 -32.23 15.05
C GLY A 778 9.89 -31.36 14.63
N ALA A 779 9.26 -30.63 15.55
CA ALA A 779 7.91 -30.09 15.33
C ALA A 779 7.85 -29.02 14.23
N GLY A 780 8.86 -28.16 14.12
CA GLY A 780 8.97 -27.19 13.03
C GLY A 780 9.07 -27.85 11.65
N GLN A 781 9.93 -28.87 11.53
CA GLN A 781 10.13 -29.61 10.28
C GLN A 781 8.90 -30.47 9.90
N GLU A 782 8.20 -31.03 10.89
CA GLU A 782 6.92 -31.71 10.67
C GLU A 782 5.86 -30.75 10.13
N ARG A 783 5.70 -29.56 10.74
CA ARG A 783 4.75 -28.53 10.30
C ARG A 783 5.04 -28.09 8.85
N LEU A 784 6.30 -27.84 8.50
CA LEU A 784 6.71 -27.53 7.12
C LEU A 784 6.36 -28.66 6.14
N SER A 785 6.71 -29.90 6.50
CA SER A 785 6.49 -31.07 5.65
C SER A 785 4.99 -31.35 5.44
N ARG A 786 4.18 -31.19 6.50
CA ARG A 786 2.73 -31.39 6.45
C ARG A 786 2.02 -30.26 5.71
N LEU A 787 2.49 -29.01 5.80
CA LEU A 787 1.99 -27.90 4.97
C LEU A 787 2.20 -28.18 3.48
N ALA A 788 3.43 -28.53 3.08
CA ALA A 788 3.76 -28.81 1.69
C ALA A 788 2.96 -30.01 1.14
N TRP A 789 2.73 -31.05 1.96
CA TRP A 789 1.85 -32.16 1.59
C TRP A 789 0.38 -31.74 1.48
N ASN A 790 -0.16 -31.02 2.48
CA ASN A 790 -1.55 -30.55 2.49
C ASN A 790 -1.86 -29.66 1.27
N ALA A 791 -0.96 -28.74 0.93
CA ALA A 791 -1.07 -27.84 -0.22
C ALA A 791 -1.13 -28.62 -1.56
N ARG A 792 -0.13 -29.49 -1.79
CA ARG A 792 -0.07 -30.35 -2.97
C ARG A 792 -1.29 -31.28 -3.08
N TYR A 793 -1.77 -31.83 -1.96
CA TYR A 793 -2.91 -32.73 -1.91
C TYR A 793 -4.22 -32.03 -2.34
N LEU A 794 -4.59 -30.93 -1.66
CA LEU A 794 -5.80 -30.19 -1.99
C LEU A 794 -5.73 -29.61 -3.41
N GLY A 795 -4.60 -28.98 -3.77
CA GLY A 795 -4.41 -28.34 -5.07
C GLY A 795 -4.37 -29.31 -6.25
N SER A 796 -3.87 -30.54 -6.06
CA SER A 796 -3.89 -31.56 -7.12
C SER A 796 -5.26 -32.20 -7.27
N ASN A 797 -5.97 -32.47 -6.17
CA ASN A 797 -7.28 -33.10 -6.22
C ASN A 797 -8.38 -32.16 -6.76
N LEU A 798 -8.33 -30.86 -6.43
CA LEU A 798 -9.23 -29.87 -7.03
C LEU A 798 -9.05 -29.75 -8.55
N ARG A 799 -7.80 -29.76 -9.05
CA ARG A 799 -7.52 -29.77 -10.50
C ARG A 799 -8.11 -31.02 -11.16
N LYS A 800 -7.91 -32.21 -10.58
CA LYS A 800 -8.50 -33.50 -11.06
C LYS A 800 -10.02 -33.52 -11.08
N MET A 801 -10.69 -32.80 -10.17
CA MET A 801 -12.16 -32.66 -10.19
C MET A 801 -12.65 -31.80 -11.38
N GLY A 802 -11.75 -31.11 -12.08
CA GLY A 802 -12.04 -30.22 -13.19
C GLY A 802 -12.21 -28.75 -12.79
N PHE A 803 -11.76 -28.34 -11.59
CA PHE A 803 -11.75 -26.92 -11.23
C PHE A 803 -10.57 -26.19 -11.87
N ILE A 804 -10.81 -24.96 -12.36
CA ILE A 804 -9.72 -24.06 -12.76
C ILE A 804 -9.08 -23.51 -11.49
N ILE A 805 -7.87 -23.99 -11.19
CA ILE A 805 -7.05 -23.60 -10.04
C ILE A 805 -5.82 -22.84 -10.54
N TYR A 806 -5.67 -21.59 -10.11
CA TYR A 806 -4.50 -20.75 -10.40
C TYR A 806 -3.37 -21.03 -9.41
N GLY A 807 -2.16 -20.55 -9.75
CA GLY A 807 -0.99 -20.63 -8.90
C GLY A 807 -0.25 -21.98 -8.96
N ASP A 808 0.89 -22.02 -8.28
CA ASP A 808 1.81 -23.16 -8.29
C ASP A 808 1.32 -24.34 -7.45
N ARG A 809 1.86 -25.53 -7.73
CA ARG A 809 1.48 -26.77 -7.03
C ARG A 809 1.98 -26.85 -5.59
N ASP A 810 3.01 -26.06 -5.26
CA ASP A 810 3.62 -25.99 -3.93
C ASP A 810 3.09 -24.81 -3.10
N SER A 811 2.21 -23.97 -3.67
CA SER A 811 1.58 -22.85 -2.96
C SER A 811 0.51 -23.35 -1.96
N PRO A 812 0.59 -22.97 -0.66
CA PRO A 812 -0.50 -23.16 0.28
C PRO A 812 -1.64 -22.13 0.11
N VAL A 813 -1.51 -21.19 -0.82
CA VAL A 813 -2.59 -20.32 -1.29
C VAL A 813 -3.16 -20.92 -2.58
N ILE A 814 -4.37 -21.45 -2.51
CA ILE A 814 -5.01 -22.21 -3.60
C ILE A 814 -6.27 -21.47 -4.09
N PRO A 815 -6.15 -20.61 -5.11
CA PRO A 815 -7.27 -19.90 -5.73
C PRO A 815 -8.06 -20.77 -6.73
N LEU A 816 -9.34 -21.02 -6.40
CA LEU A 816 -10.34 -21.64 -7.28
C LEU A 816 -11.19 -20.56 -7.94
N LEU A 817 -11.22 -20.53 -9.28
CA LEU A 817 -11.86 -19.43 -10.02
C LEU A 817 -13.39 -19.59 -10.10
N LEU A 818 -14.12 -18.53 -9.75
CA LEU A 818 -15.58 -18.47 -9.71
C LEU A 818 -16.17 -17.72 -10.91
N PHE A 819 -15.41 -16.79 -11.49
CA PHE A 819 -15.76 -15.92 -12.62
C PHE A 819 -17.01 -15.06 -12.39
N ASN A 820 -18.21 -15.64 -12.57
CA ASN A 820 -19.47 -14.92 -12.60
C ASN A 820 -19.81 -14.30 -11.22
N PRO A 821 -20.18 -13.00 -11.15
CA PRO A 821 -20.43 -12.31 -9.88
C PRO A 821 -21.51 -12.96 -9.00
N ALA A 822 -22.49 -13.66 -9.59
CA ALA A 822 -23.51 -14.38 -8.82
C ALA A 822 -22.98 -15.65 -8.12
N LYS A 823 -21.90 -16.26 -8.63
CA LYS A 823 -21.27 -17.44 -8.01
C LYS A 823 -20.46 -17.07 -6.76
N ILE A 824 -19.95 -15.84 -6.65
CA ILE A 824 -19.18 -15.35 -5.49
C ILE A 824 -19.95 -15.52 -4.16
N PRO A 825 -21.17 -14.93 -3.98
CA PRO A 825 -21.93 -15.13 -2.75
C PRO A 825 -22.49 -16.54 -2.62
N ALA A 826 -22.87 -17.19 -3.73
CA ALA A 826 -23.43 -18.53 -3.70
C ALA A 826 -22.42 -19.54 -3.14
N PHE A 827 -21.17 -19.52 -3.64
CA PHE A 827 -20.09 -20.38 -3.15
C PHE A 827 -19.81 -20.14 -1.65
N SER A 828 -19.71 -18.87 -1.23
CA SER A 828 -19.49 -18.49 0.17
C SER A 828 -20.62 -18.98 1.10
N ARG A 829 -21.89 -18.85 0.67
CA ARG A 829 -23.07 -19.28 1.44
C ARG A 829 -23.19 -20.80 1.50
N GLU A 830 -22.97 -21.51 0.39
CA GLU A 830 -23.07 -22.97 0.36
C GLU A 830 -21.93 -23.67 1.12
N CYS A 831 -20.72 -23.11 1.13
CA CYS A 831 -19.64 -23.56 2.01
C CYS A 831 -19.97 -23.31 3.50
N ARG A 832 -20.47 -22.11 3.85
CA ARG A 832 -20.84 -21.76 5.24
C ARG A 832 -22.01 -22.61 5.77
N LYS A 833 -22.92 -23.07 4.89
CA LYS A 833 -23.95 -24.06 5.24
C LYS A 833 -23.33 -25.41 5.63
N ARG A 834 -22.32 -25.86 4.89
CA ARG A 834 -21.57 -27.12 5.06
C ARG A 834 -20.26 -26.92 5.83
N ASP A 835 -20.33 -26.13 6.90
CA ASP A 835 -19.32 -26.02 7.96
C ASP A 835 -17.89 -25.75 7.46
N LEU A 836 -17.76 -24.97 6.38
CA LEU A 836 -16.49 -24.65 5.73
C LEU A 836 -16.29 -23.12 5.63
N ALA A 837 -15.26 -22.61 6.29
CA ALA A 837 -14.92 -21.19 6.32
C ALA A 837 -13.94 -20.84 5.19
N VAL A 838 -14.43 -20.12 4.18
CA VAL A 838 -13.69 -19.77 2.96
C VAL A 838 -13.64 -18.24 2.75
N VAL A 839 -12.55 -17.74 2.19
CA VAL A 839 -12.49 -16.35 1.67
C VAL A 839 -12.86 -16.35 0.19
N VAL A 840 -13.89 -15.60 -0.18
CA VAL A 840 -14.16 -15.26 -1.59
C VAL A 840 -13.62 -13.87 -1.89
N VAL A 841 -13.07 -13.69 -3.08
CA VAL A 841 -12.36 -12.48 -3.54
C VAL A 841 -12.91 -12.07 -4.91
N GLY A 842 -13.06 -10.78 -5.12
CA GLY A 842 -13.48 -10.16 -6.38
C GLY A 842 -12.91 -8.75 -6.50
N PHE A 843 -13.48 -7.95 -7.40
CA PHE A 843 -13.13 -6.54 -7.55
C PHE A 843 -13.35 -5.73 -6.24
N PRO A 844 -12.48 -4.76 -5.90
CA PRO A 844 -11.28 -4.31 -6.62
C PRO A 844 -10.01 -5.13 -6.34
N ALA A 845 -10.02 -6.10 -5.43
CA ALA A 845 -8.82 -6.87 -5.05
C ALA A 845 -8.34 -7.87 -6.12
N THR A 846 -9.16 -8.14 -7.15
CA THR A 846 -8.84 -8.93 -8.34
C THR A 846 -9.57 -8.32 -9.54
N SER A 847 -9.14 -8.61 -10.77
CA SER A 847 -9.87 -8.17 -11.96
C SER A 847 -11.28 -8.78 -12.01
N ILE A 848 -12.24 -8.08 -12.62
CA ILE A 848 -13.67 -8.48 -12.60
C ILE A 848 -13.91 -9.91 -13.12
N VAL A 849 -13.12 -10.38 -14.09
CA VAL A 849 -13.23 -11.75 -14.63
C VAL A 849 -12.54 -12.81 -13.76
N ALA A 850 -11.57 -12.43 -12.91
CA ALA A 850 -10.74 -13.35 -12.13
C ALA A 850 -11.19 -13.49 -10.66
N SER A 851 -12.49 -13.37 -10.41
CA SER A 851 -13.07 -13.61 -9.09
C SER A 851 -12.90 -15.08 -8.66
N ARG A 852 -12.67 -15.32 -7.37
CA ARG A 852 -12.14 -16.61 -6.88
C ARG A 852 -12.50 -16.90 -5.42
N ALA A 853 -12.59 -18.18 -5.05
CA ALA A 853 -12.45 -18.63 -3.68
C ALA A 853 -10.96 -18.89 -3.43
N ARG A 854 -10.36 -18.23 -2.43
CA ARG A 854 -8.95 -18.40 -2.08
C ARG A 854 -8.86 -19.24 -0.81
N PHE A 855 -8.49 -20.51 -0.97
CA PHE A 855 -8.22 -21.39 0.16
C PHE A 855 -6.81 -21.13 0.70
N CYS A 856 -6.69 -20.91 2.01
CA CYS A 856 -5.42 -20.84 2.71
C CYS A 856 -5.23 -22.16 3.47
N VAL A 857 -4.23 -22.96 3.08
CA VAL A 857 -3.98 -24.27 3.68
C VAL A 857 -3.03 -24.13 4.87
N SER A 858 -3.33 -24.82 5.97
CA SER A 858 -2.50 -24.88 7.18
C SER A 858 -1.88 -26.27 7.41
N ALA A 859 -0.72 -26.31 8.03
CA ALA A 859 -0.12 -27.49 8.66
C ALA A 859 -0.97 -28.06 9.81
N SER A 860 -1.97 -27.31 10.30
CA SER A 860 -2.93 -27.80 11.30
C SER A 860 -4.05 -28.67 10.73
N HIS A 861 -4.22 -28.71 9.40
CA HIS A 861 -5.19 -29.61 8.76
C HIS A 861 -4.67 -31.06 8.73
N THR A 862 -5.59 -31.97 9.00
CA THR A 862 -5.49 -33.42 8.81
C THR A 862 -5.92 -33.80 7.39
N LYS A 863 -5.63 -35.04 6.96
CA LYS A 863 -6.11 -35.53 5.66
C LYS A 863 -7.64 -35.56 5.62
N GLU A 864 -8.26 -35.89 6.75
CA GLU A 864 -9.70 -36.02 6.93
C GLU A 864 -10.42 -34.67 6.74
N ASP A 865 -9.80 -33.56 7.20
CA ASP A 865 -10.28 -32.21 6.89
C ASP A 865 -10.23 -31.94 5.37
N LEU A 866 -9.13 -32.30 4.71
CA LEU A 866 -8.95 -32.04 3.28
C LEU A 866 -9.89 -32.90 2.41
N ASP A 867 -10.19 -34.13 2.83
CA ASP A 867 -11.19 -34.98 2.16
C ASP A 867 -12.62 -34.44 2.35
N PHE A 868 -12.94 -33.89 3.53
CA PHE A 868 -14.20 -33.17 3.77
C PHE A 868 -14.29 -31.88 2.92
N VAL A 869 -13.21 -31.10 2.85
CA VAL A 869 -13.11 -29.92 1.96
C VAL A 869 -13.35 -30.34 0.51
N LEU A 870 -12.72 -31.42 0.05
CA LEU A 870 -12.85 -31.91 -1.32
C LEU A 870 -14.27 -32.39 -1.63
N SER A 871 -14.98 -33.05 -0.70
CA SER A 871 -16.37 -33.46 -0.91
C SER A 871 -17.33 -32.26 -0.96
N VAL A 872 -17.21 -31.32 -0.01
CA VAL A 872 -18.02 -30.08 0.04
C VAL A 872 -17.78 -29.21 -1.19
N VAL A 873 -16.53 -28.96 -1.57
CA VAL A 873 -16.20 -28.15 -2.75
C VAL A 873 -16.61 -28.85 -4.04
N SER A 874 -16.54 -30.19 -4.11
CA SER A 874 -17.08 -30.97 -5.23
C SER A 874 -18.58 -30.76 -5.39
N GLU A 875 -19.37 -30.92 -4.33
CA GLU A 875 -20.84 -30.77 -4.36
C GLU A 875 -21.26 -29.35 -4.73
N VAL A 876 -20.69 -28.34 -4.06
CA VAL A 876 -20.94 -26.92 -4.36
C VAL A 876 -20.48 -26.57 -5.78
N GLY A 877 -19.44 -27.23 -6.27
CA GLY A 877 -18.94 -27.11 -7.63
C GLY A 877 -19.88 -27.67 -8.70
N ASP A 878 -20.64 -28.73 -8.39
CA ASP A 878 -21.69 -29.24 -9.28
C ASP A 878 -22.92 -28.31 -9.26
N ILE A 879 -23.38 -27.93 -8.07
CA ILE A 879 -24.53 -27.01 -7.88
C ILE A 879 -24.33 -25.67 -8.63
N LEU A 880 -23.09 -25.16 -8.67
CA LEU A 880 -22.76 -23.88 -9.30
C LEU A 880 -22.12 -24.01 -10.68
N GLY A 881 -21.97 -25.23 -11.22
CA GLY A 881 -21.33 -25.50 -12.51
C GLY A 881 -19.94 -24.87 -12.62
N LEU A 882 -19.02 -25.27 -11.72
CA LEU A 882 -17.66 -24.74 -11.58
C LEU A 882 -16.55 -25.73 -12.02
N LYS A 883 -16.91 -26.97 -12.38
CA LYS A 883 -15.97 -27.96 -12.93
C LYS A 883 -15.80 -27.73 -14.44
N MET A 884 -15.04 -26.69 -14.78
CA MET A 884 -14.97 -26.05 -16.11
C MET A 884 -13.61 -26.24 -16.83
N SER A 885 -12.65 -26.95 -16.23
CA SER A 885 -11.31 -27.17 -16.81
C SER A 885 -11.37 -28.06 -18.07
N SER A 886 -10.76 -27.57 -19.14
CA SER A 886 -10.57 -28.26 -20.41
C SER A 886 -9.70 -29.52 -20.27
N ARG A 887 -8.75 -29.51 -19.32
CA ARG A 887 -7.85 -30.64 -19.06
C ARG A 887 -8.61 -31.92 -18.69
N ARG A 888 -9.79 -31.79 -18.06
CA ARG A 888 -10.67 -32.92 -17.72
C ARG A 888 -11.31 -33.58 -18.95
N ALA A 889 -11.61 -32.84 -20.03
CA ALA A 889 -12.13 -33.44 -21.26
C ALA A 889 -11.03 -34.29 -21.94
N LEU A 890 -9.81 -33.76 -21.99
CA LEU A 890 -8.63 -34.46 -22.51
C LEU A 890 -8.30 -35.72 -21.70
N GLU A 891 -8.30 -35.65 -20.37
CA GLU A 891 -8.08 -36.82 -19.49
C GLU A 891 -9.21 -37.86 -19.58
N MET A 892 -10.44 -37.46 -19.93
CA MET A 892 -11.59 -38.35 -20.12
C MET A 892 -11.75 -38.86 -21.56
N GLY A 893 -10.84 -38.51 -22.49
CA GLY A 893 -10.87 -38.97 -23.88
C GLY A 893 -12.07 -38.45 -24.68
N MET A 894 -12.58 -37.27 -24.33
CA MET A 894 -13.67 -36.60 -25.04
C MET A 894 -13.09 -35.53 -25.96
N ASP A 895 -13.37 -35.63 -27.28
CA ASP A 895 -12.98 -34.61 -28.26
C ASP A 895 -13.55 -33.22 -27.90
N ALA A 896 -12.75 -32.18 -28.11
CA ALA A 896 -12.94 -30.81 -27.60
C ALA A 896 -13.38 -29.80 -28.68
#